data_AF-A0A9E5M1I0-F1
#
_entry.id   AF-A0A9E5M1I0-F1
#
_cell.length_a   1.000
_cell.length_b   1.000
_cell.length_c   1.000
_cell.angle_alpha   90.00
_cell.angle_beta   90.00
_cell.angle_gamma   90.00
#
_symmetry.space_group_name_H-M   'P 1'
#
loop_
_entity.id
_entity.type
_entity.pdbx_description
1 polymer ?
#
loop_
_entity_poly.entity_id
_entity_poly.type
_entity_poly.pdbx_seq_one_letter_code
_entity_poly.pdbx_strand_id
1 'polypeptide(L)'
;LVSAPTVALGGATATVAVSASGNPRTVTLSNFSGNGTVAIKIASGSAWSGATAAPAATATRTVTVDTQAPTVAITAPKSLLLRAGDVADFVMDFPGATSVSLSSATKSSVLLTPVSGDASAQVSILTPTTPNATSRTIRLSSFTGNGTLAIAVAAAVATDAAGNTTAAVVVPQILTVDTTPPTATVSAPSQANARKDSTVTYTVTFSGESAIALIAKSVVLTTVTGDAKATATVTGTTGSSRTITLSNFTGNGTIALSVPQGSALDSAGNPSPAAQASGAALTVDTVAPSLSLSAPSAANAKSSSSITYTLTYDGASAISLSASDITLKKTGTADAKLAVSGTGLTTRAITLSSFSGNGSISLAIAANTATDTAGNMAPAIPAKDIITVDTVAPPLTIGKPSKAAVNSDATVTWSLTWRDASSVTLTASDVVLNKTGTANATVAVSDSDSSPMSRVVTLTGFSGNGTIGITIPQGAATDLASNPSPATTSTSLVTVDNTAPTLSIDTPRIDASTPASRIIFPVTYTGADKITLSPADIEVRPTGSATAASITVSPGDSANVRLVSLGGITGSGALAIRLAPGTASDNAGNTAAGSTADSQSVALGLPGGATSITITGVALTSPSGAGASSVNVTLDFTVTTSAIVTVTGSPTFPFTIGGAARNAKFVASTSGTSSLLFRYVTTDTDNGIVAWDAGSLAGGTMSFWSDVTVGILTSFSQGTTTRSVDTIPPDIPVLSTITSNFSAPFNVTVTRVPTPDTTFKEFRYTSATGSNTLVPPADCNSGTSLASGGTIAISRQTTKGNASVSAMATYTMVWPACSTTRCGNTGNGCYDNTAAMAAGTACLVNDMPIELANAAGTFKVWREVGGSRILSASGLWASDADWQRALTRQGSAFSPNYLTNISTIAGRACPTFTFLDRDNVLTRDRCLYYDTGGVSSLSAERNNPGRIES
;
A
#
# COMPACT_ATOMS: atom_id res chain seq x y z
N LEU A 1 -60.74 71.79 -154.08
CA LEU A 1 -60.67 70.75 -153.03
C LEU A 1 -59.42 70.98 -152.19
N VAL A 2 -59.40 70.54 -150.94
CA VAL A 2 -58.19 70.48 -150.10
C VAL A 2 -57.80 69.00 -149.94
N SER A 3 -56.54 68.67 -150.21
CA SER A 3 -55.98 67.35 -149.92
C SER A 3 -55.97 67.11 -148.41
N ALA A 4 -56.40 65.93 -147.96
CA ALA A 4 -56.32 65.55 -146.56
C ALA A 4 -54.84 65.58 -146.09
N PRO A 5 -54.55 66.05 -144.86
CA PRO A 5 -53.19 66.10 -144.35
C PRO A 5 -52.60 64.69 -144.26
N THR A 6 -51.39 64.51 -144.76
CA THR A 6 -50.73 63.20 -144.73
C THR A 6 -50.12 62.98 -143.36
N VAL A 7 -50.36 61.81 -142.76
CA VAL A 7 -49.77 61.44 -141.47
C VAL A 7 -48.56 60.55 -141.70
N ALA A 8 -47.42 60.90 -141.13
CA ALA A 8 -46.30 59.97 -140.99
C ALA A 8 -46.31 59.41 -139.56
N LEU A 9 -46.40 58.08 -139.44
CA LEU A 9 -46.53 57.36 -138.17
C LEU A 9 -45.19 56.73 -137.79
N GLY A 10 -44.52 57.29 -136.79
CA GLY A 10 -43.34 56.68 -136.17
C GLY A 10 -43.74 55.93 -134.90
N GLY A 11 -44.09 54.65 -135.01
CA GLY A 11 -44.42 53.77 -133.87
C GLY A 11 -45.83 53.93 -133.28
N ALA A 12 -46.30 55.16 -133.09
CA ALA A 12 -47.66 55.46 -132.63
C ALA A 12 -48.65 55.68 -133.79
N THR A 13 -49.93 55.39 -133.56
CA THR A 13 -51.04 55.65 -134.48
C THR A 13 -52.05 56.64 -133.89
N ALA A 14 -52.84 57.30 -134.74
CA ALA A 14 -53.92 58.21 -134.33
C ALA A 14 -55.02 58.29 -135.42
N THR A 15 -56.26 58.49 -134.99
CA THR A 15 -57.38 58.86 -135.87
C THR A 15 -57.35 60.37 -136.11
N VAL A 16 -57.40 60.79 -137.38
CA VAL A 16 -57.28 62.20 -137.79
C VAL A 16 -58.58 62.72 -138.40
N ALA A 17 -59.10 63.82 -137.85
CA ALA A 17 -60.24 64.55 -138.38
C ALA A 17 -59.86 66.01 -138.70
N VAL A 18 -60.52 66.61 -139.69
CA VAL A 18 -60.34 68.03 -140.06
C VAL A 18 -61.70 68.71 -140.06
N SER A 19 -61.81 69.93 -139.50
CA SER A 19 -63.09 70.64 -139.43
C SER A 19 -63.67 70.88 -140.83
N ALA A 20 -64.97 70.62 -141.01
CA ALA A 20 -65.66 70.70 -142.30
C ALA A 20 -65.73 72.14 -142.86
N SER A 21 -65.74 73.14 -141.96
CA SER A 21 -65.77 74.57 -142.22
C SER A 21 -64.86 75.33 -141.24
N GLY A 22 -64.78 76.66 -141.39
CA GLY A 22 -63.97 77.56 -140.56
C GLY A 22 -62.68 78.04 -141.23
N ASN A 23 -62.18 79.19 -140.77
CA ASN A 23 -60.83 79.69 -141.03
C ASN A 23 -60.28 80.34 -139.73
N PRO A 24 -59.22 79.80 -139.09
CA PRO A 24 -58.51 78.58 -139.46
C PRO A 24 -59.39 77.31 -139.39
N ARG A 25 -58.97 76.25 -140.09
CA ARG A 25 -59.52 74.90 -139.90
C ARG A 25 -58.74 74.17 -138.81
N THR A 26 -59.44 73.40 -137.99
CA THR A 26 -58.81 72.61 -136.91
C THR A 26 -58.54 71.19 -137.40
N VAL A 27 -57.32 70.69 -137.20
CA VAL A 27 -56.99 69.27 -137.29
C VAL A 27 -57.04 68.67 -135.89
N THR A 28 -57.83 67.63 -135.69
CA THR A 28 -57.99 66.93 -134.41
C THR A 28 -57.37 65.54 -134.51
N LEU A 29 -56.52 65.18 -133.55
CA LEU A 29 -56.04 63.82 -133.34
C LEU A 29 -56.83 63.18 -132.19
N SER A 30 -57.15 61.91 -132.32
CA SER A 30 -57.93 61.13 -131.34
C SER A 30 -57.59 59.65 -131.42
N ASN A 31 -57.98 58.85 -130.43
CA ASN A 31 -57.76 57.40 -130.39
C ASN A 31 -56.29 57.02 -130.66
N PHE A 32 -55.38 57.61 -129.88
CA PHE A 32 -53.95 57.30 -129.94
C PHE A 32 -53.68 55.86 -129.46
N SER A 33 -52.78 55.14 -130.13
CA SER A 33 -52.31 53.83 -129.65
C SER A 33 -50.89 53.53 -130.12
N GLY A 34 -50.12 52.82 -129.27
CA GLY A 34 -48.69 52.59 -129.45
C GLY A 34 -47.84 53.81 -129.07
N ASN A 35 -46.55 53.58 -128.86
CA ASN A 35 -45.59 54.61 -128.44
C ASN A 35 -44.79 55.15 -129.63
N GLY A 36 -44.50 56.46 -129.61
CA GLY A 36 -43.65 57.11 -130.60
C GLY A 36 -44.13 58.51 -131.00
N THR A 37 -43.99 58.89 -132.27
CA THR A 37 -44.33 60.22 -132.77
C THR A 37 -45.31 60.17 -133.94
N VAL A 38 -46.43 60.87 -133.80
CA VAL A 38 -47.41 61.13 -134.87
C VAL A 38 -47.08 62.48 -135.51
N ALA A 39 -46.71 62.49 -136.79
CA ALA A 39 -46.42 63.72 -137.52
C ALA A 39 -47.56 64.08 -138.48
N ILE A 40 -48.27 65.18 -138.20
CA ILE A 40 -49.19 65.81 -139.15
C ILE A 40 -48.37 66.60 -140.16
N LYS A 41 -48.45 66.26 -141.45
CA LYS A 41 -47.84 67.01 -142.54
C LYS A 41 -48.93 67.65 -143.43
N ILE A 42 -49.02 68.97 -143.38
CA ILE A 42 -49.85 69.76 -144.30
C ILE A 42 -48.98 70.12 -145.50
N ALA A 43 -49.26 69.50 -146.65
CA ALA A 43 -48.53 69.75 -147.89
C ALA A 43 -48.74 71.19 -148.40
N SER A 44 -47.73 71.75 -149.07
CA SER A 44 -47.86 73.02 -149.79
C SER A 44 -49.00 72.94 -150.82
N GLY A 45 -49.70 74.05 -151.03
CA GLY A 45 -50.92 74.09 -151.85
C GLY A 45 -52.23 73.63 -151.18
N SER A 46 -52.20 73.08 -149.95
CA SER A 46 -53.42 72.60 -149.26
C SER A 46 -54.40 73.69 -148.78
N ALA A 47 -54.21 74.95 -149.16
CA ALA A 47 -55.15 76.03 -148.91
C ALA A 47 -55.11 77.05 -150.07
N TRP A 48 -56.26 77.37 -150.65
CA TRP A 48 -56.38 78.34 -151.74
C TRP A 48 -57.68 79.15 -151.61
N SER A 49 -57.55 80.46 -151.43
CA SER A 49 -58.60 81.46 -151.62
C SER A 49 -58.27 82.22 -152.90
N GLY A 50 -59.19 82.20 -153.87
CA GLY A 50 -58.93 82.52 -155.29
C GLY A 50 -58.65 83.99 -155.64
N ALA A 51 -57.66 84.61 -155.00
CA ALA A 51 -57.16 85.95 -155.32
C ALA A 51 -55.63 86.10 -155.17
N THR A 52 -54.97 85.22 -154.40
CA THR A 52 -53.51 85.22 -154.21
C THR A 52 -52.94 83.79 -154.23
N ALA A 53 -51.62 83.68 -154.46
CA ALA A 53 -50.94 82.40 -154.60
C ALA A 53 -50.97 81.57 -153.29
N ALA A 54 -51.08 80.25 -153.44
CA ALA A 54 -51.06 79.33 -152.30
C ALA A 54 -49.68 79.31 -151.61
N PRO A 55 -49.61 79.11 -150.28
CA PRO A 55 -48.35 79.11 -149.54
C PRO A 55 -47.43 77.97 -149.99
N ALA A 56 -46.18 78.32 -150.31
CA ALA A 56 -45.19 77.41 -150.89
C ALA A 56 -44.56 76.42 -149.88
N ALA A 57 -44.70 76.66 -148.59
CA ALA A 57 -44.11 75.85 -147.53
C ALA A 57 -45.05 74.72 -147.04
N THR A 58 -44.48 73.55 -146.78
CA THR A 58 -45.13 72.47 -146.02
C THR A 58 -45.06 72.78 -144.53
N ALA A 59 -46.15 72.63 -143.79
CA ALA A 59 -46.16 72.72 -142.33
C ALA A 59 -46.22 71.32 -141.70
N THR A 60 -45.22 70.97 -140.89
CA THR A 60 -45.21 69.73 -140.10
C THR A 60 -45.37 70.06 -138.62
N ARG A 61 -46.28 69.36 -137.93
CA ARG A 61 -46.30 69.34 -136.46
C ARG A 61 -46.27 67.90 -135.96
N THR A 62 -45.44 67.65 -134.96
CA THR A 62 -45.32 66.37 -134.28
C THR A 62 -46.09 66.38 -132.96
N VAL A 63 -46.67 65.25 -132.61
CA VAL A 63 -47.19 64.93 -131.27
C VAL A 63 -46.52 63.63 -130.84
N THR A 64 -45.78 63.67 -129.74
CA THR A 64 -45.27 62.46 -129.09
C THR A 64 -46.41 61.79 -128.36
N VAL A 65 -46.54 60.48 -128.55
CA VAL A 65 -47.52 59.62 -127.89
C VAL A 65 -46.72 58.66 -127.02
N ASP A 66 -47.02 58.67 -125.73
CA ASP A 66 -46.59 57.64 -124.80
C ASP A 66 -47.82 57.07 -124.10
N THR A 67 -47.91 55.75 -124.06
CA THR A 67 -48.96 54.96 -123.39
C THR A 67 -48.37 54.00 -122.35
N GLN A 68 -47.05 54.05 -122.13
CA GLN A 68 -46.33 53.21 -121.19
C GLN A 68 -46.17 53.92 -119.85
N ALA A 69 -47.01 53.55 -118.88
CA ALA A 69 -46.85 54.01 -117.50
C ALA A 69 -45.45 53.68 -116.93
N PRO A 70 -44.94 54.51 -115.99
CA PRO A 70 -43.72 54.20 -115.25
C PRO A 70 -43.77 52.80 -114.62
N THR A 71 -42.65 52.09 -114.64
CA THR A 71 -42.50 50.82 -113.93
C THR A 71 -42.13 51.06 -112.46
N VAL A 72 -42.19 50.02 -111.64
CA VAL A 72 -41.75 50.06 -110.24
C VAL A 72 -40.75 48.94 -110.00
N ALA A 73 -39.53 49.31 -109.64
CA ALA A 73 -38.48 48.37 -109.24
C ALA A 73 -38.36 48.37 -107.71
N ILE A 74 -38.51 47.22 -107.07
CA ILE A 74 -38.52 47.10 -105.60
C ILE A 74 -37.27 46.36 -105.12
N THR A 75 -36.47 47.03 -104.31
CA THR A 75 -35.41 46.40 -103.52
C THR A 75 -35.91 46.11 -102.12
N ALA A 76 -35.80 44.83 -101.72
CA ALA A 76 -36.24 44.34 -100.42
C ALA A 76 -35.22 44.64 -99.31
N PRO A 77 -35.64 44.68 -98.03
CA PRO A 77 -34.74 44.77 -96.88
C PRO A 77 -33.85 43.52 -96.75
N LYS A 78 -32.75 43.64 -96.00
CA LYS A 78 -31.77 42.56 -95.78
C LYS A 78 -32.33 41.35 -95.01
N SER A 79 -33.37 41.54 -94.20
CA SER A 79 -34.13 40.46 -93.54
C SER A 79 -35.61 40.59 -93.85
N LEU A 80 -36.27 39.44 -94.03
CA LEU A 80 -37.72 39.32 -94.13
C LEU A 80 -38.37 38.73 -92.87
N LEU A 81 -37.56 38.16 -91.96
CA LEU A 81 -37.97 37.83 -90.60
C LEU A 81 -37.58 38.99 -89.68
N LEU A 82 -38.54 39.50 -88.92
CA LEU A 82 -38.43 40.74 -88.14
C LEU A 82 -39.06 40.57 -86.76
N ARG A 83 -38.49 41.25 -85.77
CA ARG A 83 -38.98 41.28 -84.38
C ARG A 83 -39.30 42.71 -83.91
N ALA A 84 -39.77 42.82 -82.67
CA ALA A 84 -40.07 44.10 -82.03
C ALA A 84 -38.83 45.01 -82.01
N GLY A 85 -38.96 46.23 -82.54
CA GLY A 85 -37.87 47.21 -82.63
C GLY A 85 -36.99 47.13 -83.87
N ASP A 86 -37.14 46.10 -84.72
CA ASP A 86 -36.48 46.06 -86.02
C ASP A 86 -37.08 47.09 -87.01
N VAL A 87 -36.41 47.27 -88.14
CA VAL A 87 -36.80 48.18 -89.23
C VAL A 87 -36.61 47.49 -90.58
N ALA A 88 -37.59 47.64 -91.47
CA ALA A 88 -37.52 47.15 -92.85
C ALA A 88 -37.70 48.32 -93.83
N ASP A 89 -36.61 48.65 -94.54
CA ASP A 89 -36.60 49.63 -95.63
C ASP A 89 -36.79 48.92 -96.97
N PHE A 90 -37.91 49.20 -97.65
CA PHE A 90 -38.15 48.82 -99.04
C PHE A 90 -37.87 50.02 -99.95
N VAL A 91 -36.85 49.93 -100.80
CA VAL A 91 -36.56 51.00 -101.77
C VAL A 91 -37.34 50.74 -103.05
N MET A 92 -38.21 51.66 -103.41
CA MET A 92 -38.98 51.64 -104.64
C MET A 92 -38.43 52.71 -105.60
N ASP A 93 -37.87 52.27 -106.71
CA ASP A 93 -37.50 53.14 -107.80
C ASP A 93 -38.59 53.15 -108.87
N PHE A 94 -38.77 54.30 -109.54
CA PHE A 94 -39.84 54.53 -110.50
C PHE A 94 -39.29 54.96 -111.87
N PRO A 95 -38.67 54.05 -112.66
CA PRO A 95 -38.08 54.39 -113.95
C PRO A 95 -39.11 54.99 -114.92
N GLY A 96 -38.73 56.11 -115.55
CA GLY A 96 -39.58 56.85 -116.50
C GLY A 96 -40.53 57.86 -115.86
N ALA A 97 -40.68 57.87 -114.53
CA ALA A 97 -41.48 58.90 -113.86
C ALA A 97 -40.82 60.28 -113.93
N THR A 98 -41.62 61.34 -114.10
CA THR A 98 -41.19 62.74 -113.88
C THR A 98 -41.60 63.25 -112.50
N SER A 99 -42.64 62.66 -111.92
CA SER A 99 -43.16 63.00 -110.60
C SER A 99 -43.58 61.75 -109.83
N VAL A 100 -43.34 61.75 -108.52
CA VAL A 100 -43.66 60.65 -107.61
C VAL A 100 -44.34 61.23 -106.38
N SER A 101 -45.65 61.01 -106.29
CA SER A 101 -46.56 61.57 -105.27
C SER A 101 -46.45 60.83 -103.93
N LEU A 102 -45.87 59.63 -103.92
CA LEU A 102 -45.56 58.85 -102.73
C LEU A 102 -44.61 59.62 -101.79
N SER A 103 -45.10 59.97 -100.61
CA SER A 103 -44.48 60.88 -99.64
C SER A 103 -45.04 60.64 -98.24
N SER A 104 -44.46 61.27 -97.21
CA SER A 104 -44.96 61.18 -95.83
C SER A 104 -46.44 61.60 -95.66
N ALA A 105 -46.93 62.52 -96.51
CA ALA A 105 -48.32 62.96 -96.53
C ALA A 105 -49.27 61.95 -97.20
N THR A 106 -48.77 61.17 -98.17
CA THR A 106 -49.55 60.17 -98.95
C THR A 106 -49.28 58.73 -98.49
N LYS A 107 -48.82 58.54 -97.24
CA LYS A 107 -48.51 57.20 -96.70
C LYS A 107 -49.70 56.23 -96.65
N SER A 108 -50.94 56.73 -96.71
CA SER A 108 -52.15 55.92 -96.90
C SER A 108 -52.22 55.20 -98.26
N SER A 109 -51.41 55.60 -99.23
CA SER A 109 -51.23 54.88 -100.50
C SER A 109 -50.39 53.61 -100.35
N VAL A 110 -49.85 53.32 -99.16
CA VAL A 110 -49.21 52.06 -98.80
C VAL A 110 -50.15 51.30 -97.87
N LEU A 111 -50.69 50.18 -98.36
CA LEU A 111 -51.53 49.29 -97.58
C LEU A 111 -50.68 48.15 -97.01
N LEU A 112 -50.76 47.97 -95.69
CA LEU A 112 -50.26 46.81 -94.99
C LEU A 112 -51.43 45.85 -94.73
N THR A 113 -51.29 44.59 -95.15
CA THR A 113 -52.35 43.57 -95.01
C THR A 113 -51.78 42.36 -94.28
N PRO A 114 -52.26 42.02 -93.07
CA PRO A 114 -51.95 40.75 -92.44
C PRO A 114 -52.46 39.60 -93.30
N VAL A 115 -51.55 38.70 -93.69
CA VAL A 115 -51.84 37.47 -94.45
C VAL A 115 -52.06 36.29 -93.49
N SER A 116 -51.41 36.33 -92.33
CA SER A 116 -51.70 35.45 -91.20
C SER A 116 -51.37 36.17 -89.88
N GLY A 117 -52.08 35.81 -88.81
CA GLY A 117 -51.91 36.42 -87.49
C GLY A 117 -52.37 37.89 -87.42
N ASP A 118 -51.80 38.64 -86.49
CA ASP A 118 -52.11 40.03 -86.15
C ASP A 118 -50.93 41.00 -86.40
N ALA A 119 -49.89 40.54 -87.10
CA ALA A 119 -48.72 41.32 -87.49
C ALA A 119 -49.06 42.71 -88.04
N SER A 120 -48.48 43.76 -87.45
CA SER A 120 -48.67 45.15 -87.88
C SER A 120 -47.36 45.96 -87.79
N ALA A 121 -47.30 47.10 -88.49
CA ALA A 121 -46.15 48.00 -88.49
C ALA A 121 -46.56 49.47 -88.74
N GLN A 122 -45.75 50.41 -88.30
CA GLN A 122 -45.86 51.83 -88.66
C GLN A 122 -45.19 52.10 -90.01
N VAL A 123 -45.97 52.63 -90.95
CA VAL A 123 -45.47 53.10 -92.27
C VAL A 123 -44.92 54.51 -92.17
N SER A 124 -43.69 54.70 -92.66
CA SER A 124 -43.10 55.99 -92.99
C SER A 124 -42.52 55.95 -94.41
N ILE A 125 -42.49 57.11 -95.09
CA ILE A 125 -41.91 57.24 -96.43
C ILE A 125 -40.80 58.28 -96.39
N LEU A 126 -39.60 57.87 -96.81
CA LEU A 126 -38.43 58.72 -96.92
C LEU A 126 -38.18 59.10 -98.39
N THR A 127 -37.93 60.38 -98.62
CA THR A 127 -37.49 60.93 -99.90
C THR A 127 -35.95 60.95 -99.96
N PRO A 128 -35.31 60.40 -101.00
CA PRO A 128 -33.86 60.50 -101.17
C PRO A 128 -33.41 61.95 -101.35
N THR A 129 -32.22 62.26 -100.85
CA THR A 129 -31.39 63.34 -101.41
C THR A 129 -30.77 62.88 -102.74
N THR A 130 -30.41 63.83 -103.60
CA THR A 130 -29.85 63.60 -104.95
C THR A 130 -28.75 62.52 -104.99
N PRO A 131 -28.67 61.67 -106.05
CA PRO A 131 -29.16 61.95 -107.40
C PRO A 131 -30.53 61.36 -107.79
N ASN A 132 -31.01 60.29 -107.15
CA ASN A 132 -32.23 59.61 -107.60
C ASN A 132 -33.50 60.27 -107.02
N ALA A 133 -34.02 61.29 -107.72
CA ALA A 133 -35.22 62.03 -107.33
C ALA A 133 -36.53 61.23 -107.48
N THR A 134 -36.54 60.15 -108.27
CA THR A 134 -37.69 59.27 -108.52
C THR A 134 -37.83 58.17 -107.47
N SER A 135 -36.75 57.72 -106.84
CA SER A 135 -36.81 56.71 -105.77
C SER A 135 -37.56 57.18 -104.51
N ARG A 136 -38.12 56.24 -103.76
CA ARG A 136 -38.74 56.42 -102.43
C ARG A 136 -38.43 55.20 -101.56
N THR A 137 -38.16 55.42 -100.27
CA THR A 137 -38.03 54.30 -99.32
C THR A 137 -39.28 54.21 -98.45
N ILE A 138 -40.00 53.10 -98.54
CA ILE A 138 -41.04 52.73 -97.58
C ILE A 138 -40.33 52.09 -96.39
N ARG A 139 -40.29 52.80 -95.27
CA ARG A 139 -39.68 52.37 -94.02
C ARG A 139 -40.77 51.89 -93.07
N LEU A 140 -40.79 50.58 -92.84
CA LEU A 140 -41.63 49.92 -91.84
C LEU A 140 -40.87 49.77 -90.53
N SER A 141 -41.54 50.06 -89.42
CA SER A 141 -40.93 50.09 -88.08
C SER A 141 -41.98 49.84 -87.00
N SER A 142 -41.57 49.71 -85.73
CA SER A 142 -42.49 49.51 -84.60
C SER A 142 -43.42 48.31 -84.81
N PHE A 143 -42.83 47.17 -85.19
CA PHE A 143 -43.56 45.93 -85.44
C PHE A 143 -44.25 45.41 -84.17
N THR A 144 -45.49 44.95 -84.31
CA THR A 144 -46.33 44.40 -83.24
C THR A 144 -47.09 43.17 -83.74
N GLY A 145 -47.56 42.32 -82.82
CA GLY A 145 -48.27 41.09 -83.18
C GLY A 145 -47.32 40.04 -83.77
N ASN A 146 -47.88 38.98 -84.35
CA ASN A 146 -47.14 37.88 -84.96
C ASN A 146 -47.79 37.45 -86.28
N GLY A 147 -47.05 36.76 -87.14
CA GLY A 147 -47.53 36.18 -88.38
C GLY A 147 -46.91 36.83 -89.61
N THR A 148 -47.67 36.95 -90.71
CA THR A 148 -47.13 37.41 -92.01
C THR A 148 -47.84 38.64 -92.55
N LEU A 149 -47.07 39.55 -93.13
CA LEU A 149 -47.51 40.86 -93.59
C LEU A 149 -47.19 41.06 -95.07
N ALA A 150 -48.22 41.29 -95.88
CA ALA A 150 -48.10 41.73 -97.27
C ALA A 150 -48.14 43.26 -97.35
N ILE A 151 -47.46 43.80 -98.36
CA ILE A 151 -47.39 45.24 -98.63
C ILE A 151 -47.95 45.46 -100.04
N ALA A 152 -48.87 46.40 -100.19
CA ALA A 152 -49.34 46.87 -101.48
C ALA A 152 -49.23 48.39 -101.59
N VAL A 153 -48.98 48.89 -102.79
CA VAL A 153 -48.92 50.31 -103.10
C VAL A 153 -49.98 50.63 -104.15
N ALA A 154 -50.75 51.68 -103.90
CA ALA A 154 -51.86 52.11 -104.76
C ALA A 154 -51.39 52.52 -106.17
N ALA A 155 -52.33 52.54 -107.11
CA ALA A 155 -52.09 53.13 -108.43
C ALA A 155 -51.85 54.65 -108.35
N ALA A 156 -51.27 55.22 -109.41
CA ALA A 156 -50.97 56.66 -109.55
C ALA A 156 -50.07 57.29 -108.47
N VAL A 157 -49.20 56.48 -107.85
CA VAL A 157 -48.12 56.95 -106.96
C VAL A 157 -46.95 57.59 -107.72
N ALA A 158 -46.81 57.34 -109.02
CA ALA A 158 -45.90 58.06 -109.91
C ALA A 158 -46.52 58.30 -111.30
N THR A 159 -46.04 59.34 -111.98
CA THR A 159 -46.52 59.80 -113.30
C THR A 159 -45.33 60.18 -114.19
N ASP A 160 -45.39 59.85 -115.48
CA ASP A 160 -44.37 60.18 -116.50
C ASP A 160 -44.49 61.63 -117.05
N ALA A 161 -43.90 61.91 -118.21
CA ALA A 161 -43.99 63.21 -118.89
C ALA A 161 -45.26 63.41 -119.74
N ALA A 162 -45.96 62.33 -120.08
CA ALA A 162 -47.17 62.32 -120.91
C ALA A 162 -48.47 62.30 -120.10
N GLY A 163 -48.39 61.95 -118.80
CA GLY A 163 -49.51 61.82 -117.88
C GLY A 163 -49.90 60.37 -117.56
N ASN A 164 -49.14 59.37 -118.02
CA ASN A 164 -49.43 57.97 -117.66
C ASN A 164 -49.03 57.69 -116.22
N THR A 165 -49.89 56.99 -115.49
CA THR A 165 -49.78 56.74 -114.05
C THR A 165 -49.46 55.28 -113.75
N THR A 166 -48.61 55.02 -112.75
CA THR A 166 -48.28 53.65 -112.30
C THR A 166 -49.54 52.81 -111.99
N ALA A 167 -49.52 51.54 -112.37
CA ALA A 167 -50.47 50.55 -111.85
C ALA A 167 -50.30 50.37 -110.32
N ALA A 168 -51.29 49.76 -109.67
CA ALA A 168 -51.13 49.30 -108.29
C ALA A 168 -50.15 48.12 -108.24
N VAL A 169 -49.30 48.06 -107.21
CA VAL A 169 -48.23 47.06 -107.09
C VAL A 169 -48.30 46.34 -105.75
N VAL A 170 -48.42 45.02 -105.79
CA VAL A 170 -48.20 44.17 -104.60
C VAL A 170 -46.73 43.84 -104.51
N VAL A 171 -46.12 44.07 -103.35
CA VAL A 171 -44.72 43.70 -103.09
C VAL A 171 -44.65 42.17 -103.01
N PRO A 172 -43.81 41.50 -103.83
CA PRO A 172 -43.79 40.03 -103.90
C PRO A 172 -43.12 39.36 -102.69
N GLN A 173 -42.44 40.14 -101.84
CA GLN A 173 -41.80 39.65 -100.62
C GLN A 173 -42.78 39.79 -99.44
N ILE A 174 -43.08 38.68 -98.80
CA ILE A 174 -43.86 38.62 -97.56
C ILE A 174 -42.91 38.81 -96.39
N LEU A 175 -43.24 39.73 -95.48
CA LEU A 175 -42.56 39.83 -94.20
C LEU A 175 -43.15 38.82 -93.21
N THR A 176 -42.31 38.20 -92.40
CA THR A 176 -42.71 37.47 -91.20
C THR A 176 -42.34 38.31 -89.99
N VAL A 177 -43.33 38.60 -89.16
CA VAL A 177 -43.16 39.30 -87.88
C VAL A 177 -43.32 38.28 -86.77
N ASP A 178 -42.32 38.21 -85.88
CA ASP A 178 -42.38 37.44 -84.64
C ASP A 178 -41.88 38.31 -83.49
N THR A 179 -42.79 38.67 -82.59
CA THR A 179 -42.52 39.49 -81.41
C THR A 179 -42.59 38.69 -80.12
N THR A 180 -42.69 37.35 -80.20
CA THR A 180 -42.96 36.47 -79.06
C THR A 180 -41.66 35.87 -78.51
N PRO A 181 -41.14 36.34 -77.35
CA PRO A 181 -39.85 35.85 -76.86
C PRO A 181 -39.92 34.40 -76.40
N PRO A 182 -38.82 33.62 -76.53
CA PRO A 182 -38.75 32.28 -75.98
C PRO A 182 -38.86 32.32 -74.46
N THR A 183 -39.58 31.38 -73.87
CA THR A 183 -39.72 31.34 -72.40
C THR A 183 -38.47 30.72 -71.77
N ALA A 184 -38.23 31.08 -70.50
CA ALA A 184 -37.23 30.44 -69.65
C ALA A 184 -37.85 30.21 -68.26
N THR A 185 -37.68 29.00 -67.73
CA THR A 185 -38.16 28.60 -66.41
C THR A 185 -37.03 27.93 -65.64
N VAL A 186 -36.99 28.08 -64.32
CA VAL A 186 -35.94 27.51 -63.46
C VAL A 186 -36.59 26.75 -62.31
N SER A 187 -36.15 25.51 -62.08
CA SER A 187 -36.66 24.67 -61.00
C SER A 187 -36.37 25.22 -59.60
N ALA A 188 -36.97 24.59 -58.60
CA ALA A 188 -36.45 24.63 -57.23
C ALA A 188 -35.05 23.97 -57.16
N PRO A 189 -34.23 24.29 -56.14
CA PRO A 189 -33.00 23.56 -55.87
C PRO A 189 -33.30 22.07 -55.58
N SER A 190 -32.39 21.18 -55.98
CA SER A 190 -32.49 19.74 -55.72
C SER A 190 -32.52 19.34 -54.22
N GLN A 191 -32.12 20.25 -53.33
CA GLN A 191 -32.18 20.13 -51.89
C GLN A 191 -32.30 21.54 -51.27
N ALA A 192 -33.10 21.71 -50.22
CA ALA A 192 -33.38 23.02 -49.63
C ALA A 192 -32.20 23.61 -48.82
N ASN A 193 -31.33 22.74 -48.30
CA ASN A 193 -30.17 23.08 -47.49
C ASN A 193 -28.89 22.49 -48.12
N ALA A 194 -27.76 23.19 -48.01
CA ALA A 194 -26.46 22.73 -48.50
C ALA A 194 -25.35 22.94 -47.46
N ARG A 195 -24.58 21.89 -47.23
CA ARG A 195 -23.28 21.91 -46.53
C ARG A 195 -22.10 22.07 -47.49
N LYS A 196 -20.91 22.32 -46.95
CA LYS A 196 -19.67 22.68 -47.67
C LYS A 196 -19.36 21.84 -48.93
N ASP A 197 -19.57 20.54 -48.82
CA ASP A 197 -19.34 19.48 -49.82
C ASP A 197 -20.63 19.04 -50.57
N SER A 198 -21.74 19.74 -50.38
CA SER A 198 -22.99 19.48 -51.13
C SER A 198 -22.85 19.86 -52.60
N THR A 199 -23.69 19.23 -53.43
CA THR A 199 -23.85 19.55 -54.85
C THR A 199 -25.33 19.77 -55.11
N VAL A 200 -25.73 20.99 -55.43
CA VAL A 200 -27.14 21.36 -55.64
C VAL A 200 -27.38 21.67 -57.10
N THR A 201 -28.40 21.05 -57.70
CA THR A 201 -28.76 21.28 -59.10
C THR A 201 -30.04 22.08 -59.24
N TYR A 202 -30.12 22.85 -60.33
CA TYR A 202 -31.32 23.52 -60.83
C TYR A 202 -31.45 23.18 -62.31
N THR A 203 -32.64 22.81 -62.76
CA THR A 203 -32.95 22.64 -64.19
C THR A 203 -33.52 23.94 -64.73
N VAL A 204 -32.94 24.44 -65.82
CA VAL A 204 -33.46 25.55 -66.61
C VAL A 204 -34.07 24.97 -67.88
N THR A 205 -35.35 25.21 -68.10
CA THR A 205 -36.09 24.74 -69.29
C THR A 205 -36.56 25.92 -70.11
N PHE A 206 -36.29 25.86 -71.41
CA PHE A 206 -36.64 26.86 -72.41
C PHE A 206 -37.77 26.35 -73.31
N SER A 207 -38.48 27.27 -73.98
CA SER A 207 -39.44 26.90 -75.02
C SER A 207 -39.54 27.96 -76.12
N GLY A 208 -39.50 27.54 -77.38
CA GLY A 208 -39.56 28.42 -78.55
C GLY A 208 -38.19 28.96 -79.00
N GLU A 209 -37.11 28.45 -78.42
CA GLU A 209 -35.76 28.86 -78.70
C GLU A 209 -35.17 28.23 -79.99
N SER A 210 -34.35 29.00 -80.70
CA SER A 210 -33.44 28.52 -81.75
C SER A 210 -32.01 28.35 -81.22
N ALA A 211 -31.63 29.13 -80.20
CA ALA A 211 -30.30 29.13 -79.61
C ALA A 211 -30.36 29.40 -78.10
N ILE A 212 -29.52 28.70 -77.33
CA ILE A 212 -29.36 28.90 -75.88
C ILE A 212 -27.95 29.41 -75.61
N ALA A 213 -27.85 30.61 -75.03
CA ALA A 213 -26.60 31.29 -74.68
C ALA A 213 -26.22 31.16 -73.19
N LEU A 214 -27.05 30.50 -72.37
CA LEU A 214 -26.80 30.30 -70.95
C LEU A 214 -25.48 29.53 -70.69
N ILE A 215 -24.52 30.22 -70.08
CA ILE A 215 -23.22 29.69 -69.63
C ILE A 215 -22.99 30.03 -68.16
N ALA A 216 -22.04 29.37 -67.50
CA ALA A 216 -21.74 29.56 -66.07
C ALA A 216 -21.52 31.04 -65.66
N LYS A 217 -20.82 31.83 -66.48
CA LYS A 217 -20.59 33.28 -66.24
C LYS A 217 -21.88 34.13 -66.29
N SER A 218 -22.94 33.61 -66.90
CA SER A 218 -24.23 34.32 -67.00
C SER A 218 -25.15 34.03 -65.81
N VAL A 219 -24.89 32.98 -65.02
CA VAL A 219 -25.73 32.66 -63.85
C VAL A 219 -25.50 33.71 -62.76
N VAL A 220 -26.59 34.34 -62.29
CA VAL A 220 -26.55 35.32 -61.21
C VAL A 220 -26.93 34.65 -59.90
N LEU A 221 -25.95 34.51 -59.00
CA LEU A 221 -26.17 34.12 -57.61
C LEU A 221 -26.25 35.38 -56.75
N THR A 222 -27.29 35.49 -55.93
CA THR A 222 -27.50 36.61 -55.00
C THR A 222 -27.58 36.07 -53.58
N THR A 223 -26.61 36.42 -52.74
CA THR A 223 -26.67 36.18 -51.29
C THR A 223 -27.78 37.07 -50.72
N VAL A 224 -28.86 36.44 -50.23
CA VAL A 224 -30.04 37.12 -49.66
C VAL A 224 -29.88 37.35 -48.15
N THR A 225 -29.20 36.43 -47.47
CA THR A 225 -28.80 36.56 -46.06
C THR A 225 -27.40 36.00 -45.84
N GLY A 226 -26.69 36.52 -44.84
CA GLY A 226 -25.36 36.06 -44.46
C GLY A 226 -24.27 36.35 -45.49
N ASP A 227 -23.28 35.47 -45.59
CA ASP A 227 -22.12 35.57 -46.48
C ASP A 227 -21.99 34.39 -47.47
N ALA A 228 -23.01 33.52 -47.51
CA ALA A 228 -23.12 32.32 -48.34
C ALA A 228 -22.73 32.54 -49.82
N LYS A 229 -21.81 31.69 -50.31
CA LYS A 229 -21.28 31.66 -51.68
C LYS A 229 -21.16 30.23 -52.19
N ALA A 230 -21.26 30.07 -53.51
CA ALA A 230 -21.04 28.83 -54.23
C ALA A 230 -20.45 29.10 -55.62
N THR A 231 -19.81 28.09 -56.21
CA THR A 231 -19.38 28.10 -57.62
C THR A 231 -20.50 27.53 -58.50
N ALA A 232 -20.95 28.30 -59.49
CA ALA A 232 -21.91 27.82 -60.49
C ALA A 232 -21.19 27.21 -61.70
N THR A 233 -21.74 26.11 -62.21
CA THR A 233 -21.38 25.49 -63.50
C THR A 233 -22.64 25.21 -64.30
N VAL A 234 -22.56 25.14 -65.63
CA VAL A 234 -23.72 24.88 -66.52
C VAL A 234 -23.39 23.71 -67.45
N THR A 235 -24.30 22.74 -67.52
CA THR A 235 -24.18 21.55 -68.37
C THR A 235 -25.45 21.28 -69.18
N GLY A 236 -25.36 20.35 -70.13
CA GLY A 236 -26.33 20.17 -71.21
C GLY A 236 -25.94 21.00 -72.43
N THR A 237 -25.84 20.36 -73.60
CA THR A 237 -25.46 21.01 -74.87
C THR A 237 -26.47 20.77 -75.98
N THR A 238 -27.34 19.78 -75.83
CA THR A 238 -28.41 19.40 -76.76
C THR A 238 -29.78 19.57 -76.11
N GLY A 239 -30.81 19.91 -76.90
CA GLY A 239 -32.18 20.10 -76.45
C GLY A 239 -32.44 21.36 -75.61
N SER A 240 -33.72 21.57 -75.29
CA SER A 240 -34.32 22.78 -74.71
C SER A 240 -34.12 22.93 -73.19
N SER A 241 -33.07 22.38 -72.60
CA SER A 241 -32.81 22.49 -71.16
C SER A 241 -31.33 22.49 -70.81
N ARG A 242 -30.99 23.11 -69.69
CA ARG A 242 -29.64 23.21 -69.12
C ARG A 242 -29.70 22.90 -67.63
N THR A 243 -28.67 22.28 -67.09
CA THR A 243 -28.54 22.06 -65.65
C THR A 243 -27.51 23.02 -65.09
N ILE A 244 -27.90 23.85 -64.12
CA ILE A 244 -26.97 24.62 -63.32
C ILE A 244 -26.61 23.78 -62.09
N THR A 245 -25.32 23.54 -61.88
CA THR A 245 -24.81 22.82 -60.70
C THR A 245 -24.01 23.79 -59.83
N LEU A 246 -24.43 23.93 -58.57
CA LEU A 246 -23.74 24.69 -57.53
C LEU A 246 -22.93 23.75 -56.62
N SER A 247 -21.69 24.13 -56.35
CA SER A 247 -20.77 23.38 -55.48
C SER A 247 -19.77 24.31 -54.78
N ASN A 248 -18.87 23.76 -53.95
CA ASN A 248 -17.87 24.52 -53.18
C ASN A 248 -18.50 25.58 -52.27
N PHE A 249 -19.47 25.15 -51.45
CA PHE A 249 -20.21 26.05 -50.58
C PHE A 249 -19.33 26.63 -49.46
N THR A 250 -19.42 27.93 -49.24
CA THR A 250 -18.66 28.67 -48.22
C THR A 250 -19.50 29.80 -47.63
N GLY A 251 -19.22 30.17 -46.38
CA GLY A 251 -20.10 31.08 -45.62
C GLY A 251 -21.43 30.41 -45.26
N ASN A 252 -22.30 31.16 -44.60
CA ASN A 252 -23.63 30.69 -44.17
C ASN A 252 -24.72 31.71 -44.58
N GLY A 253 -25.98 31.28 -44.64
CA GLY A 253 -27.12 32.14 -45.01
C GLY A 253 -27.91 31.57 -46.19
N THR A 254 -28.37 32.40 -47.12
CA THR A 254 -29.26 31.95 -48.22
C THR A 254 -28.85 32.52 -49.58
N ILE A 255 -28.89 31.68 -50.62
CA ILE A 255 -28.59 32.05 -52.02
C ILE A 255 -29.85 31.95 -52.88
N ALA A 256 -30.24 33.07 -53.49
CA ALA A 256 -31.19 33.07 -54.60
C ALA A 256 -30.42 32.92 -55.93
N LEU A 257 -31.02 32.23 -56.89
CA LEU A 257 -30.46 32.00 -58.23
C LEU A 257 -31.39 32.61 -59.29
N SER A 258 -30.79 33.25 -60.29
CA SER A 258 -31.49 33.70 -61.49
C SER A 258 -30.63 33.56 -62.75
N VAL A 259 -31.32 33.45 -63.89
CA VAL A 259 -30.73 33.52 -65.23
C VAL A 259 -31.18 34.83 -65.91
N PRO A 260 -30.27 35.58 -66.56
CA PRO A 260 -30.55 36.90 -67.09
C PRO A 260 -31.35 36.85 -68.40
N GLN A 261 -31.86 38.01 -68.79
CA GLN A 261 -32.49 38.20 -70.10
C GLN A 261 -31.52 37.82 -71.24
N GLY A 262 -32.03 37.20 -72.31
CA GLY A 262 -31.21 36.74 -73.43
C GLY A 262 -30.45 35.44 -73.18
N SER A 263 -30.78 34.70 -72.12
CA SER A 263 -30.27 33.34 -71.88
C SER A 263 -30.63 32.36 -73.00
N ALA A 264 -31.70 32.63 -73.75
CA ALA A 264 -32.01 32.03 -75.04
C ALA A 264 -32.54 33.08 -76.05
N LEU A 265 -32.47 32.74 -77.34
CA LEU A 265 -33.02 33.48 -78.48
C LEU A 265 -33.92 32.54 -79.30
N ASP A 266 -35.01 33.07 -79.89
CA ASP A 266 -35.80 32.37 -80.92
C ASP A 266 -35.18 32.52 -82.32
N SER A 267 -35.92 32.20 -83.38
CA SER A 267 -35.46 32.33 -84.77
C SER A 267 -35.45 33.78 -85.30
N ALA A 268 -36.25 34.68 -84.74
CA ALA A 268 -36.24 36.12 -85.06
C ALA A 268 -35.21 36.91 -84.21
N GLY A 269 -34.64 36.27 -83.19
CA GLY A 269 -33.71 36.85 -82.25
C GLY A 269 -34.37 37.60 -81.10
N ASN A 270 -35.63 37.32 -80.73
CA ASN A 270 -36.19 37.86 -79.48
C ASN A 270 -35.46 37.24 -78.28
N PRO A 271 -35.00 38.04 -77.29
CA PRO A 271 -34.30 37.52 -76.12
C PRO A 271 -35.27 37.02 -75.05
N SER A 272 -35.02 35.83 -74.51
CA SER A 272 -35.79 35.29 -73.39
C SER A 272 -35.85 36.28 -72.22
N PRO A 273 -36.96 36.39 -71.48
CA PRO A 273 -36.98 37.11 -70.21
C PRO A 273 -35.92 36.59 -69.23
N ALA A 274 -35.61 37.39 -68.20
CA ALA A 274 -34.89 36.88 -67.04
C ALA A 274 -35.82 35.96 -66.22
N ALA A 275 -35.27 34.89 -65.66
CA ALA A 275 -36.03 33.91 -64.87
C ALA A 275 -35.34 33.62 -63.53
N GLN A 276 -36.12 33.51 -62.46
CA GLN A 276 -35.63 33.18 -61.12
C GLN A 276 -35.94 31.71 -60.80
N ALA A 277 -35.15 31.11 -59.91
CA ALA A 277 -35.47 29.80 -59.33
C ALA A 277 -36.86 29.82 -58.66
N SER A 278 -37.61 28.72 -58.83
CA SER A 278 -38.91 28.55 -58.20
C SER A 278 -38.78 28.00 -56.77
N GLY A 279 -39.77 28.26 -55.92
CA GLY A 279 -39.73 27.82 -54.51
C GLY A 279 -38.87 28.72 -53.62
N ALA A 280 -38.28 28.14 -52.57
CA ALA A 280 -37.46 28.87 -51.60
C ALA A 280 -35.99 29.00 -52.05
N ALA A 281 -35.32 30.05 -51.57
CA ALA A 281 -33.88 30.21 -51.73
C ALA A 281 -33.10 29.06 -51.07
N LEU A 282 -31.97 28.67 -51.65
CA LEU A 282 -31.11 27.63 -51.10
C LEU A 282 -30.46 28.12 -49.80
N THR A 283 -30.71 27.43 -48.69
CA THR A 283 -29.99 27.70 -47.43
C THR A 283 -28.63 27.04 -47.48
N VAL A 284 -27.59 27.75 -47.08
CA VAL A 284 -26.21 27.26 -46.96
C VAL A 284 -25.82 27.34 -45.50
N ASP A 285 -25.40 26.21 -44.94
CA ASP A 285 -24.83 26.15 -43.60
C ASP A 285 -23.61 25.21 -43.62
N THR A 286 -22.47 25.73 -43.21
CA THR A 286 -21.17 25.04 -43.22
C THR A 286 -20.61 24.80 -41.83
N VAL A 287 -21.39 25.09 -40.77
CA VAL A 287 -20.97 25.02 -39.37
C VAL A 287 -21.53 23.76 -38.71
N ALA A 288 -20.67 22.78 -38.45
CA ALA A 288 -21.06 21.60 -37.69
C ALA A 288 -21.51 21.93 -36.26
N PRO A 289 -22.47 21.18 -35.67
CA PRO A 289 -22.84 21.32 -34.27
C PRO A 289 -21.61 21.21 -33.36
N SER A 290 -21.49 22.12 -32.40
CA SER A 290 -20.38 22.09 -31.44
C SER A 290 -20.70 21.21 -30.24
N LEU A 291 -19.68 20.69 -29.56
CA LEU A 291 -19.82 19.88 -28.35
C LEU A 291 -18.93 20.43 -27.24
N SER A 292 -19.42 20.38 -26.00
CA SER A 292 -18.61 20.64 -24.80
C SER A 292 -18.96 19.67 -23.68
N LEU A 293 -17.93 19.04 -23.09
CA LEU A 293 -18.06 18.13 -21.96
C LEU A 293 -17.73 18.88 -20.66
N SER A 294 -18.58 18.73 -19.64
CA SER A 294 -18.31 19.27 -18.31
C SER A 294 -17.12 18.58 -17.63
N ALA A 295 -16.63 19.15 -16.53
CA ALA A 295 -15.86 18.39 -15.56
C ALA A 295 -16.73 17.23 -14.98
N PRO A 296 -16.11 16.15 -14.46
CA PRO A 296 -16.82 15.11 -13.71
C PRO A 296 -17.40 15.66 -12.40
N SER A 297 -18.51 15.08 -11.93
CA SER A 297 -19.15 15.49 -10.67
C SER A 297 -18.30 15.27 -9.40
N ALA A 298 -17.30 14.38 -9.45
CA ALA A 298 -16.21 14.31 -8.49
C ALA A 298 -14.93 13.75 -9.16
N ALA A 299 -13.76 14.11 -8.63
CA ALA A 299 -12.46 13.69 -9.18
C ALA A 299 -12.01 12.29 -8.74
N ASN A 300 -12.64 11.72 -7.70
CA ASN A 300 -12.27 10.43 -7.11
C ASN A 300 -13.51 9.53 -7.04
N ALA A 301 -13.33 8.22 -7.28
CA ALA A 301 -14.42 7.25 -7.30
C ALA A 301 -14.06 5.93 -6.62
N LYS A 302 -14.77 5.61 -5.53
CA LYS A 302 -14.90 4.26 -4.95
C LYS A 302 -15.97 3.42 -5.64
N SER A 303 -16.03 2.13 -5.36
CA SER A 303 -16.91 1.16 -6.05
C SER A 303 -18.39 1.56 -6.07
N SER A 304 -18.89 2.17 -4.99
CA SER A 304 -20.28 2.62 -4.85
C SER A 304 -20.57 4.01 -5.45
N SER A 305 -19.61 4.64 -6.12
CA SER A 305 -19.75 5.99 -6.66
C SER A 305 -20.59 6.02 -7.93
N SER A 306 -21.24 7.15 -8.18
CA SER A 306 -21.76 7.50 -9.49
C SER A 306 -21.20 8.86 -9.89
N ILE A 307 -20.47 8.90 -11.01
CA ILE A 307 -19.86 10.12 -11.53
C ILE A 307 -20.56 10.49 -12.83
N THR A 308 -21.01 11.74 -12.92
CA THR A 308 -21.77 12.24 -14.07
C THR A 308 -21.01 13.35 -14.79
N TYR A 309 -21.02 13.27 -16.12
CA TYR A 309 -20.62 14.35 -17.01
C TYR A 309 -21.86 14.86 -17.77
N THR A 310 -21.93 16.16 -18.01
CA THR A 310 -22.90 16.76 -18.96
C THR A 310 -22.19 17.01 -20.28
N LEU A 311 -22.67 16.40 -21.35
CA LEU A 311 -22.26 16.70 -22.72
C LEU A 311 -23.29 17.66 -23.32
N THR A 312 -22.88 18.88 -23.62
CA THR A 312 -23.70 19.93 -24.21
C THR A 312 -23.44 20.03 -25.69
N TYR A 313 -24.50 20.19 -26.47
CA TYR A 313 -24.50 20.37 -27.92
C TYR A 313 -25.08 21.74 -28.25
N ASP A 314 -24.50 22.42 -29.25
CA ASP A 314 -25.04 23.65 -29.83
C ASP A 314 -25.15 23.50 -31.35
N GLY A 315 -26.18 24.09 -31.96
CA GLY A 315 -26.49 23.96 -33.40
C GLY A 315 -27.09 22.61 -33.86
N ALA A 316 -27.31 21.64 -32.95
CA ALA A 316 -27.81 20.31 -33.33
C ALA A 316 -29.32 20.29 -33.68
N SER A 317 -29.69 19.65 -34.79
CA SER A 317 -31.07 19.29 -35.17
C SER A 317 -31.43 17.87 -34.73
N ALA A 318 -30.43 16.99 -34.62
CA ALA A 318 -30.53 15.62 -34.13
C ALA A 318 -29.28 15.23 -33.32
N ILE A 319 -29.46 14.37 -32.31
CA ILE A 319 -28.37 13.78 -31.50
C ILE A 319 -28.54 12.26 -31.52
N SER A 320 -27.50 11.55 -31.96
CA SER A 320 -27.41 10.09 -32.08
C SER A 320 -26.65 9.42 -30.93
N LEU A 321 -26.00 10.20 -30.05
CA LEU A 321 -25.12 9.73 -28.97
C LEU A 321 -25.63 8.49 -28.22
N SER A 322 -24.82 7.44 -28.28
CA SER A 322 -24.99 6.14 -27.64
C SER A 322 -23.80 5.79 -26.74
N ALA A 323 -23.89 4.67 -25.99
CA ALA A 323 -22.77 4.17 -25.20
C ALA A 323 -21.60 3.66 -26.08
N SER A 324 -21.85 3.27 -27.33
CA SER A 324 -20.81 2.84 -28.29
C SER A 324 -19.97 3.99 -28.83
N ASP A 325 -20.46 5.23 -28.74
CA ASP A 325 -19.73 6.42 -29.19
C ASP A 325 -18.73 6.95 -28.14
N ILE A 326 -18.61 6.27 -26.99
CA ILE A 326 -17.84 6.74 -25.84
C ILE A 326 -16.75 5.73 -25.51
N THR A 327 -15.50 6.18 -25.59
CA THR A 327 -14.32 5.36 -25.23
C THR A 327 -13.81 5.76 -23.86
N LEU A 328 -13.86 4.82 -22.91
CA LEU A 328 -13.20 4.95 -21.60
C LEU A 328 -11.71 4.62 -21.76
N LYS A 329 -10.84 5.63 -21.65
CA LYS A 329 -9.39 5.42 -21.58
C LYS A 329 -8.99 5.18 -20.13
N LYS A 330 -8.59 3.93 -19.85
CA LYS A 330 -8.31 3.38 -18.52
C LYS A 330 -6.80 3.27 -18.26
N THR A 331 -6.39 3.35 -17.01
CA THR A 331 -5.05 2.95 -16.53
C THR A 331 -5.18 2.00 -15.34
N GLY A 332 -4.16 1.19 -15.08
CA GLY A 332 -4.19 0.18 -14.02
C GLY A 332 -5.25 -0.88 -14.27
N THR A 333 -6.08 -1.16 -13.26
CA THR A 333 -7.23 -2.08 -13.32
C THR A 333 -8.58 -1.37 -13.27
N ALA A 334 -8.59 -0.03 -13.37
CA ALA A 334 -9.79 0.79 -13.24
C ALA A 334 -10.84 0.50 -14.33
N ASP A 335 -12.04 0.13 -13.91
CA ASP A 335 -13.22 -0.03 -14.76
C ASP A 335 -14.46 0.64 -14.16
N ALA A 336 -15.45 0.91 -15.00
CA ALA A 336 -16.75 1.48 -14.63
C ALA A 336 -17.82 1.12 -15.67
N LYS A 337 -19.04 0.83 -15.19
CA LYS A 337 -20.22 0.71 -16.02
C LYS A 337 -20.66 2.08 -16.55
N LEU A 338 -20.58 2.24 -17.86
CA LEU A 338 -21.06 3.39 -18.62
C LEU A 338 -22.58 3.35 -18.86
N ALA A 339 -23.24 4.50 -18.78
CA ALA A 339 -24.59 4.76 -19.25
C ALA A 339 -24.69 6.14 -19.91
N VAL A 340 -25.63 6.31 -20.84
CA VAL A 340 -25.97 7.58 -21.48
C VAL A 340 -27.46 7.82 -21.30
N SER A 341 -27.86 9.06 -21.01
CA SER A 341 -29.24 9.44 -20.71
C SER A 341 -29.54 10.90 -21.11
N GLY A 342 -30.81 11.30 -21.01
CA GLY A 342 -31.30 12.63 -21.43
C GLY A 342 -31.89 12.63 -22.83
N THR A 343 -32.67 13.67 -23.13
CA THR A 343 -33.49 13.83 -24.35
C THR A 343 -33.43 15.26 -24.87
N GLY A 344 -33.98 15.53 -26.05
CA GLY A 344 -33.91 16.85 -26.70
C GLY A 344 -32.59 17.05 -27.47
N LEU A 345 -32.27 18.31 -27.77
CA LEU A 345 -31.21 18.68 -28.74
C LEU A 345 -30.01 19.44 -28.14
N THR A 346 -30.00 19.71 -26.84
CA THR A 346 -28.98 20.55 -26.20
C THR A 346 -28.06 19.81 -25.24
N THR A 347 -28.51 18.73 -24.58
CA THR A 347 -27.70 18.04 -23.55
C THR A 347 -27.91 16.53 -23.53
N ARG A 348 -26.86 15.80 -23.09
CA ARG A 348 -26.90 14.39 -22.67
C ARG A 348 -26.12 14.24 -21.37
N ALA A 349 -26.62 13.40 -20.47
CA ALA A 349 -25.94 13.04 -19.23
C ALA A 349 -25.25 11.69 -19.39
N ILE A 350 -23.93 11.68 -19.23
CA ILE A 350 -23.10 10.47 -19.30
C ILE A 350 -22.75 10.07 -17.87
N THR A 351 -23.04 8.84 -17.50
CA THR A 351 -22.88 8.34 -16.12
C THR A 351 -21.91 7.18 -16.09
N LEU A 352 -20.91 7.27 -15.21
CA LEU A 352 -20.08 6.16 -14.78
C LEU A 352 -20.57 5.66 -13.41
N SER A 353 -20.57 4.35 -13.22
CA SER A 353 -21.11 3.68 -12.02
C SER A 353 -20.44 2.33 -11.81
N SER A 354 -20.66 1.68 -10.67
CA SER A 354 -20.15 0.32 -10.39
C SER A 354 -18.65 0.19 -10.64
N PHE A 355 -17.86 1.07 -10.02
CA PHE A 355 -16.42 1.14 -10.24
C PHE A 355 -15.70 -0.08 -9.67
N SER A 356 -14.62 -0.52 -10.32
CA SER A 356 -13.82 -1.67 -9.90
C SER A 356 -12.34 -1.51 -10.24
N GLY A 357 -11.47 -2.06 -9.40
CA GLY A 357 -10.01 -1.93 -9.59
C GLY A 357 -9.52 -0.51 -9.31
N ASN A 358 -8.23 -0.28 -9.52
CA ASN A 358 -7.57 0.97 -9.15
C ASN A 358 -6.81 1.56 -10.36
N GLY A 359 -6.77 2.90 -10.45
CA GLY A 359 -6.10 3.63 -11.52
C GLY A 359 -6.87 4.88 -11.92
N SER A 360 -6.98 5.15 -13.22
CA SER A 360 -7.64 6.36 -13.74
C SER A 360 -8.51 6.08 -14.94
N ILE A 361 -9.59 6.85 -15.10
CA ILE A 361 -10.49 6.84 -16.27
C ILE A 361 -10.60 8.26 -16.83
N SER A 362 -10.54 8.39 -18.16
CA SER A 362 -10.90 9.60 -18.90
C SER A 362 -11.81 9.26 -20.09
N LEU A 363 -12.67 10.20 -20.51
CA LEU A 363 -13.64 9.98 -21.59
C LEU A 363 -13.19 10.64 -22.89
N ALA A 364 -13.29 9.88 -24.00
CA ALA A 364 -13.35 10.42 -25.35
C ALA A 364 -14.75 10.16 -25.96
N ILE A 365 -15.24 11.10 -26.76
CA ILE A 365 -16.51 11.00 -27.49
C ILE A 365 -16.21 10.96 -28.99
N ALA A 366 -16.82 10.04 -29.72
CA ALA A 366 -16.68 9.94 -31.18
C ALA A 366 -17.26 11.17 -31.89
N ALA A 367 -16.82 11.37 -33.15
CA ALA A 367 -17.48 12.28 -34.07
C ALA A 367 -18.87 11.73 -34.47
N ASN A 368 -19.66 12.53 -35.15
CA ASN A 368 -20.94 12.17 -35.75
C ASN A 368 -22.06 11.83 -34.74
N THR A 369 -21.88 12.19 -33.47
CA THR A 369 -22.89 11.98 -32.40
C THR A 369 -24.03 13.00 -32.41
N ALA A 370 -23.96 14.01 -33.28
CA ALA A 370 -25.03 14.95 -33.58
C ALA A 370 -24.91 15.47 -35.03
N THR A 371 -25.99 16.05 -35.55
CA THR A 371 -26.10 16.59 -36.91
C THR A 371 -27.05 17.79 -36.94
N ASP A 372 -26.80 18.78 -37.79
CA ASP A 372 -27.67 19.95 -38.00
C ASP A 372 -28.73 19.73 -39.10
N THR A 373 -29.41 20.81 -39.52
CA THR A 373 -30.46 20.76 -40.56
C THR A 373 -29.89 20.72 -42.00
N ALA A 374 -28.60 21.00 -42.21
CA ALA A 374 -27.90 20.92 -43.49
C ALA A 374 -27.10 19.62 -43.67
N GLY A 375 -26.99 18.81 -42.61
CA GLY A 375 -26.25 17.55 -42.57
C GLY A 375 -24.79 17.67 -42.11
N ASN A 376 -24.35 18.81 -41.54
CA ASN A 376 -23.01 18.89 -40.96
C ASN A 376 -22.95 18.04 -39.69
N MET A 377 -21.89 17.23 -39.55
CA MET A 377 -21.76 16.24 -38.48
C MET A 377 -20.81 16.73 -37.40
N ALA A 378 -21.20 16.56 -36.14
CA ALA A 378 -20.49 17.12 -34.99
C ALA A 378 -19.11 16.44 -34.76
N PRO A 379 -18.04 17.18 -34.40
CA PRO A 379 -16.69 16.63 -34.24
C PRO A 379 -16.53 15.73 -33.00
N ALA A 380 -15.40 15.00 -32.94
CA ALA A 380 -15.03 14.19 -31.78
C ALA A 380 -14.53 15.04 -30.60
N ILE A 381 -14.77 14.60 -29.37
CA ILE A 381 -14.07 15.11 -28.17
C ILE A 381 -12.91 14.15 -27.84
N PRO A 382 -11.64 14.58 -27.87
CA PRO A 382 -10.50 13.76 -27.47
C PRO A 382 -10.53 13.47 -25.96
N ALA A 383 -9.79 12.45 -25.53
CA ALA A 383 -9.77 12.05 -24.12
C ALA A 383 -9.35 13.21 -23.19
N LYS A 384 -10.28 13.64 -22.33
CA LYS A 384 -10.13 14.77 -21.41
C LYS A 384 -10.72 14.41 -20.04
N ASP A 385 -10.23 15.10 -19.01
CA ASP A 385 -10.64 15.07 -17.60
C ASP A 385 -10.57 13.69 -16.93
N ILE A 386 -9.75 13.61 -15.89
CA ILE A 386 -9.38 12.34 -15.26
C ILE A 386 -10.16 12.16 -13.95
N ILE A 387 -10.81 11.01 -13.80
CA ILE A 387 -11.29 10.47 -12.53
C ILE A 387 -10.25 9.47 -12.04
N THR A 388 -9.80 9.60 -10.80
CA THR A 388 -9.02 8.55 -10.12
C THR A 388 -9.98 7.54 -9.50
N VAL A 389 -9.86 6.28 -9.89
CA VAL A 389 -10.61 5.18 -9.31
C VAL A 389 -9.76 4.53 -8.23
N ASP A 390 -10.27 4.47 -7.00
CA ASP A 390 -9.65 3.75 -5.91
C ASP A 390 -10.72 3.03 -5.09
N THR A 391 -10.55 1.72 -4.97
CA THR A 391 -11.49 0.79 -4.33
C THR A 391 -10.92 0.12 -3.09
N VAL A 392 -9.72 0.51 -2.65
CA VAL A 392 -9.00 -0.08 -1.52
C VAL A 392 -9.16 0.79 -0.28
N ALA A 393 -9.88 0.29 0.72
CA ALA A 393 -10.01 0.98 2.01
C ALA A 393 -8.67 1.12 2.75
N PRO A 394 -8.40 2.27 3.41
CA PRO A 394 -7.13 2.51 4.11
C PRO A 394 -6.95 1.52 5.28
N PRO A 395 -5.91 0.67 5.28
CA PRO A 395 -5.78 -0.40 6.26
C PRO A 395 -5.25 0.13 7.60
N LEU A 396 -5.89 -0.30 8.68
CA LEU A 396 -5.52 0.03 10.06
C LEU A 396 -4.59 -1.04 10.68
N THR A 397 -3.39 -0.62 11.06
CA THR A 397 -2.51 -1.39 11.96
C THR A 397 -2.68 -0.90 13.39
N ILE A 398 -2.96 -1.84 14.31
CA ILE A 398 -2.95 -1.62 15.76
C ILE A 398 -1.65 -2.21 16.32
N GLY A 399 -0.91 -1.43 17.13
CA GLY A 399 0.33 -1.86 17.77
C GLY A 399 0.12 -2.86 18.92
N LYS A 400 1.22 -3.21 19.61
CA LYS A 400 1.13 -3.87 20.91
C LYS A 400 0.78 -2.83 21.99
N PRO A 401 0.09 -3.22 23.08
CA PRO A 401 -0.02 -2.35 24.25
C PRO A 401 1.35 -2.08 24.86
N SER A 402 1.55 -0.89 25.44
CA SER A 402 2.82 -0.50 26.09
C SER A 402 3.14 -1.26 27.39
N LYS A 403 2.19 -2.01 27.94
CA LYS A 403 2.37 -3.00 29.02
C LYS A 403 1.55 -4.25 28.70
N ALA A 404 1.99 -5.43 29.14
CA ALA A 404 1.27 -6.69 28.93
C ALA A 404 0.37 -7.09 30.12
N ALA A 405 0.77 -6.74 31.34
CA ALA A 405 -0.01 -6.90 32.57
C ALA A 405 -0.01 -5.57 33.35
N VAL A 406 -1.11 -5.25 34.03
CA VAL A 406 -1.29 -4.00 34.79
C VAL A 406 -2.25 -4.14 35.97
N ASN A 407 -2.05 -3.26 36.95
CA ASN A 407 -2.98 -2.97 38.03
C ASN A 407 -3.67 -1.59 37.85
N SER A 408 -4.45 -1.18 38.86
CA SER A 408 -5.33 0.01 38.88
C SER A 408 -4.65 1.30 38.45
N ASP A 409 -3.41 1.48 38.91
CA ASP A 409 -2.67 2.74 38.87
C ASP A 409 -1.90 2.91 37.55
N ALA A 410 -2.01 1.93 36.64
CA ALA A 410 -1.33 1.95 35.37
C ALA A 410 -2.03 2.81 34.30
N THR A 411 -1.20 3.33 33.40
CA THR A 411 -1.62 3.78 32.06
C THR A 411 -1.11 2.77 31.03
N VAL A 412 -1.95 2.44 30.05
CA VAL A 412 -1.58 1.65 28.86
C VAL A 412 -1.89 2.47 27.61
N THR A 413 -1.04 2.35 26.60
CA THR A 413 -1.22 2.97 25.29
C THR A 413 -1.11 1.94 24.18
N TRP A 414 -1.99 2.05 23.18
CA TRP A 414 -1.86 1.42 21.86
C TRP A 414 -1.58 2.50 20.83
N SER A 415 -0.64 2.27 19.92
CA SER A 415 -0.49 3.07 18.70
C SER A 415 -1.39 2.53 17.59
N LEU A 416 -1.98 3.44 16.83
CA LEU A 416 -2.84 3.14 15.68
C LEU A 416 -2.31 3.92 14.47
N THR A 417 -2.19 3.26 13.33
CA THR A 417 -1.79 3.90 12.07
C THR A 417 -2.63 3.36 10.94
N TRP A 418 -3.30 4.27 10.23
CA TRP A 418 -3.92 3.98 8.94
C TRP A 418 -2.93 4.33 7.84
N ARG A 419 -2.69 3.40 6.92
CA ARG A 419 -1.98 3.73 5.67
C ARG A 419 -2.99 4.29 4.67
N ASP A 420 -2.53 5.21 3.84
CA ASP A 420 -3.25 5.77 2.69
C ASP A 420 -4.58 6.51 3.03
N ALA A 421 -4.86 6.70 4.32
CA ALA A 421 -5.92 7.56 4.81
C ALA A 421 -5.65 9.04 4.49
N SER A 422 -6.72 9.76 4.18
CA SER A 422 -6.77 11.22 4.00
C SER A 422 -7.56 11.93 5.11
N SER A 423 -8.36 11.19 5.89
CA SER A 423 -8.95 11.68 7.14
C SER A 423 -9.02 10.57 8.19
N VAL A 424 -8.94 10.94 9.48
CA VAL A 424 -9.15 10.05 10.63
C VAL A 424 -10.07 10.77 11.62
N THR A 425 -11.20 10.14 11.95
CA THR A 425 -12.30 10.70 12.75
C THR A 425 -12.47 10.03 14.11
N LEU A 426 -11.61 9.05 14.44
CA LEU A 426 -11.71 8.25 15.67
C LEU A 426 -11.80 9.10 16.95
N THR A 427 -12.84 8.86 17.74
CA THR A 427 -13.07 9.41 19.08
C THR A 427 -12.98 8.32 20.16
N ALA A 428 -12.95 8.72 21.45
CA ALA A 428 -12.96 7.77 22.57
C ALA A 428 -14.26 6.93 22.67
N SER A 429 -15.39 7.46 22.18
CA SER A 429 -16.68 6.75 22.14
C SER A 429 -16.76 5.64 21.09
N ASP A 430 -15.92 5.68 20.07
CA ASP A 430 -15.89 4.68 18.99
C ASP A 430 -15.13 3.40 19.41
N VAL A 431 -14.24 3.50 20.40
CA VAL A 431 -13.35 2.42 20.82
C VAL A 431 -14.09 1.41 21.69
N VAL A 432 -14.35 0.23 21.13
CA VAL A 432 -15.00 -0.86 21.87
C VAL A 432 -13.94 -1.64 22.67
N LEU A 433 -14.15 -1.78 23.98
CA LEU A 433 -13.28 -2.58 24.84
C LEU A 433 -13.74 -4.04 24.91
N ASN A 434 -12.93 -4.95 24.39
CA ASN A 434 -13.14 -6.40 24.44
C ASN A 434 -12.66 -6.93 25.79
N LYS A 435 -13.57 -7.11 26.73
CA LYS A 435 -13.28 -7.43 28.13
C LYS A 435 -13.52 -8.91 28.43
N THR A 436 -12.74 -9.46 29.36
CA THR A 436 -13.06 -10.72 30.04
C THR A 436 -13.07 -10.53 31.56
N GLY A 437 -13.73 -11.43 32.29
CA GLY A 437 -13.87 -11.33 33.74
C GLY A 437 -14.63 -10.08 34.17
N THR A 438 -14.05 -9.31 35.09
CA THR A 438 -14.57 -8.01 35.57
C THR A 438 -13.73 -6.82 35.10
N ALA A 439 -12.71 -7.06 34.25
CA ALA A 439 -11.77 -6.04 33.80
C ALA A 439 -12.45 -4.85 33.09
N ASN A 440 -12.14 -3.64 33.54
CA ASN A 440 -12.63 -2.40 32.95
C ASN A 440 -11.57 -1.28 33.04
N ALA A 441 -11.70 -0.26 32.18
CA ALA A 441 -10.80 0.90 32.09
C ALA A 441 -11.52 2.09 31.44
N THR A 442 -11.08 3.31 31.70
CA THR A 442 -11.49 4.53 30.99
C THR A 442 -10.66 4.72 29.72
N VAL A 443 -11.32 5.05 28.60
CA VAL A 443 -10.69 5.27 27.29
C VAL A 443 -10.48 6.75 27.02
N ALA A 444 -9.31 7.11 26.51
CA ALA A 444 -9.05 8.36 25.81
C ALA A 444 -8.43 8.08 24.43
N VAL A 445 -8.61 8.99 23.49
CA VAL A 445 -7.95 8.98 22.17
C VAL A 445 -7.26 10.31 21.97
N SER A 446 -6.00 10.29 21.54
CA SER A 446 -5.26 11.48 21.12
C SER A 446 -4.69 11.29 19.70
N ASP A 447 -4.24 12.39 19.11
CA ASP A 447 -3.32 12.36 17.99
C ASP A 447 -1.97 11.73 18.39
N SER A 448 -1.18 11.39 17.37
CA SER A 448 0.19 10.87 17.52
C SER A 448 1.14 11.81 16.80
N ASP A 449 2.14 12.35 17.51
CA ASP A 449 3.12 13.33 16.98
C ASP A 449 3.87 12.85 15.72
N SER A 450 3.86 11.55 15.46
CA SER A 450 4.48 10.90 14.30
C SER A 450 3.73 11.05 12.97
N SER A 451 2.41 11.28 12.96
CA SER A 451 1.62 11.40 11.72
C SER A 451 0.17 11.86 11.98
N PRO A 452 -0.41 12.74 11.14
CA PRO A 452 -1.84 13.07 11.21
C PRO A 452 -2.77 11.88 10.94
N MET A 453 -2.26 10.80 10.34
CA MET A 453 -2.99 9.54 10.10
C MET A 453 -2.67 8.45 11.15
N SER A 454 -2.17 8.87 12.31
CA SER A 454 -1.97 8.00 13.48
C SER A 454 -2.68 8.54 14.72
N ARG A 455 -3.10 7.65 15.61
CA ARG A 455 -3.77 7.96 16.88
C ARG A 455 -3.15 7.13 18.00
N VAL A 456 -3.33 7.57 19.25
CA VAL A 456 -3.00 6.78 20.44
C VAL A 456 -4.29 6.54 21.22
N VAL A 457 -4.65 5.27 21.40
CA VAL A 457 -5.68 4.86 22.37
C VAL A 457 -5.01 4.70 23.72
N THR A 458 -5.46 5.45 24.71
CA THR A 458 -4.93 5.44 26.08
C THR A 458 -5.97 4.88 27.03
N LEU A 459 -5.62 3.83 27.77
CA LEU A 459 -6.43 3.23 28.84
C LEU A 459 -5.85 3.56 30.21
N THR A 460 -6.74 3.91 31.14
CA THR A 460 -6.44 4.35 32.51
C THR A 460 -7.53 3.85 33.47
N GLY A 461 -7.32 4.00 34.79
CA GLY A 461 -8.36 3.73 35.79
C GLY A 461 -8.82 2.27 35.76
N PHE A 462 -7.85 1.34 35.79
CA PHE A 462 -8.15 -0.08 35.65
C PHE A 462 -8.89 -0.61 36.89
N SER A 463 -9.88 -1.47 36.68
CA SER A 463 -10.69 -2.06 37.76
C SER A 463 -11.13 -3.47 37.41
N GLY A 464 -11.33 -4.31 38.44
CA GLY A 464 -11.63 -5.73 38.27
C GLY A 464 -10.45 -6.52 37.69
N ASN A 465 -10.66 -7.82 37.44
CA ASN A 465 -9.62 -8.73 36.95
C ASN A 465 -10.07 -9.43 35.65
N GLY A 466 -9.12 -9.70 34.76
CA GLY A 466 -9.35 -10.36 33.46
C GLY A 466 -8.43 -9.82 32.37
N THR A 467 -8.94 -9.70 31.15
CA THR A 467 -8.19 -9.14 30.00
C THR A 467 -8.98 -8.05 29.27
N ILE A 468 -8.25 -7.13 28.63
CA ILE A 468 -8.79 -6.08 27.77
C ILE A 468 -8.05 -6.05 26.43
N GLY A 469 -8.79 -6.15 25.34
CA GLY A 469 -8.38 -5.72 24.00
C GLY A 469 -9.22 -4.55 23.51
N ILE A 470 -8.87 -3.98 22.35
CA ILE A 470 -9.60 -2.88 21.72
C ILE A 470 -10.09 -3.27 20.32
N THR A 471 -11.29 -2.84 19.95
CA THR A 471 -11.79 -2.86 18.57
C THR A 471 -12.08 -1.45 18.11
N ILE A 472 -11.64 -1.17 16.90
CA ILE A 472 -11.85 0.09 16.19
C ILE A 472 -12.87 -0.17 15.08
N PRO A 473 -13.96 0.61 14.99
CA PRO A 473 -15.05 0.33 14.06
C PRO A 473 -14.72 0.70 12.62
N GLN A 474 -15.55 0.22 11.70
CA GLN A 474 -15.46 0.58 10.28
C GLN A 474 -15.67 2.09 10.10
N GLY A 475 -14.87 2.73 9.27
CA GLY A 475 -15.01 4.15 8.94
C GLY A 475 -14.40 5.13 9.93
N ALA A 476 -13.64 4.66 10.94
CA ALA A 476 -12.83 5.52 11.82
C ALA A 476 -11.76 6.36 11.08
N ALA A 477 -11.50 6.03 9.81
CA ALA A 477 -10.70 6.78 8.84
C ALA A 477 -11.20 6.54 7.41
N THR A 478 -10.91 7.48 6.51
CA THR A 478 -11.19 7.38 5.07
C THR A 478 -10.00 7.83 4.22
N ASP A 479 -9.91 7.33 2.98
CA ASP A 479 -9.01 7.85 1.95
C ASP A 479 -9.63 9.02 1.16
N LEU A 480 -8.98 9.43 0.06
CA LEU A 480 -9.42 10.49 -0.84
C LEU A 480 -10.61 10.10 -1.73
N ALA A 481 -10.82 8.81 -2.01
CA ALA A 481 -12.04 8.27 -2.65
C ALA A 481 -13.18 8.05 -1.65
N SER A 482 -12.97 8.39 -0.37
CA SER A 482 -13.86 8.16 0.76
C SER A 482 -14.20 6.69 0.99
N ASN A 483 -13.29 5.74 0.71
CA ASN A 483 -13.43 4.36 1.19
C ASN A 483 -13.27 4.34 2.72
N PRO A 484 -14.23 3.75 3.47
CA PRO A 484 -14.11 3.63 4.92
C PRO A 484 -13.16 2.49 5.29
N SER A 485 -12.17 2.78 6.14
CA SER A 485 -11.31 1.76 6.76
C SER A 485 -12.12 0.61 7.37
N PRO A 486 -11.63 -0.65 7.30
CA PRO A 486 -12.31 -1.79 7.90
C PRO A 486 -12.29 -1.72 9.44
N ALA A 487 -13.21 -2.43 10.09
CA ALA A 487 -13.14 -2.63 11.53
C ALA A 487 -11.97 -3.58 11.88
N THR A 488 -11.15 -3.20 12.87
CA THR A 488 -9.95 -3.97 13.27
C THR A 488 -9.94 -4.17 14.78
N THR A 489 -9.64 -5.40 15.22
CA THR A 489 -9.50 -5.78 16.63
C THR A 489 -8.03 -6.04 16.97
N SER A 490 -7.58 -5.60 18.15
CA SER A 490 -6.23 -5.83 18.65
C SER A 490 -5.97 -7.32 18.89
N THR A 491 -4.91 -7.86 18.28
CA THR A 491 -4.47 -9.26 18.51
C THR A 491 -3.68 -9.43 19.82
N SER A 492 -3.11 -8.36 20.35
CA SER A 492 -2.43 -8.32 21.65
C SER A 492 -3.35 -7.72 22.71
N LEU A 493 -3.55 -8.44 23.80
CA LEU A 493 -4.37 -8.02 24.95
C LEU A 493 -3.51 -7.49 26.09
N VAL A 494 -4.13 -6.73 26.98
CA VAL A 494 -3.66 -6.47 28.35
C VAL A 494 -4.32 -7.46 29.31
N THR A 495 -3.54 -8.00 30.24
CA THR A 495 -4.07 -8.61 31.47
C THR A 495 -4.23 -7.54 32.53
N VAL A 496 -5.43 -7.42 33.12
CA VAL A 496 -5.69 -6.59 34.28
C VAL A 496 -5.75 -7.49 35.50
N ASP A 497 -4.86 -7.27 36.46
CA ASP A 497 -4.90 -7.93 37.76
C ASP A 497 -4.68 -6.90 38.87
N ASN A 498 -5.64 -6.83 39.78
CA ASN A 498 -5.64 -5.97 40.96
C ASN A 498 -5.48 -6.79 42.26
N THR A 499 -5.06 -8.05 42.15
CA THR A 499 -4.92 -8.99 43.27
C THR A 499 -3.52 -8.90 43.87
N ALA A 500 -3.34 -8.07 44.90
CA ALA A 500 -2.07 -8.00 45.61
C ALA A 500 -1.62 -9.38 46.14
N PRO A 501 -0.34 -9.77 45.96
CA PRO A 501 0.21 -10.98 46.54
C PRO A 501 0.02 -11.02 48.06
N THR A 502 -0.30 -12.20 48.59
CA THR A 502 -0.48 -12.40 50.03
C THR A 502 0.72 -13.11 50.63
N LEU A 503 1.05 -12.82 51.89
CA LEU A 503 2.10 -13.50 52.64
C LEU A 503 1.54 -14.18 53.90
N SER A 504 2.09 -15.33 54.26
CA SER A 504 1.96 -15.96 55.57
C SER A 504 3.32 -16.06 56.24
N ILE A 505 3.33 -16.05 57.58
CA ILE A 505 4.49 -16.45 58.39
C ILE A 505 4.08 -17.72 59.10
N ASP A 506 4.71 -18.82 58.72
CA ASP A 506 4.31 -20.16 59.14
C ASP A 506 4.92 -20.49 60.51
N THR A 507 4.60 -21.66 61.09
CA THR A 507 5.08 -22.04 62.44
C THR A 507 6.62 -21.99 62.52
N PRO A 508 7.21 -21.19 63.44
CA PRO A 508 8.65 -21.12 63.58
C PRO A 508 9.23 -22.40 64.18
N ARG A 509 10.48 -22.70 63.81
CA ARG A 509 11.24 -23.85 64.33
C ARG A 509 12.58 -23.42 64.91
N ILE A 510 13.04 -24.12 65.94
CA ILE A 510 14.39 -23.96 66.49
C ILE A 510 15.33 -24.95 65.79
N ASP A 511 16.44 -24.47 65.26
CA ASP A 511 17.57 -25.32 64.87
C ASP A 511 18.55 -25.42 66.05
N ALA A 512 18.54 -26.58 66.69
CA ALA A 512 19.38 -26.92 67.84
C ALA A 512 20.69 -27.63 67.44
N SER A 513 20.98 -27.77 66.15
CA SER A 513 22.16 -28.51 65.65
C SER A 513 23.48 -27.73 65.74
N THR A 514 23.44 -26.44 66.10
CA THR A 514 24.62 -25.56 66.14
C THR A 514 24.85 -24.93 67.52
N PRO A 515 26.11 -24.63 67.92
CA PRO A 515 26.43 -24.12 69.26
C PRO A 515 25.84 -22.74 69.63
N ALA A 516 25.22 -22.04 68.67
CA ALA A 516 24.42 -20.85 68.91
C ALA A 516 23.02 -21.09 68.35
N SER A 517 22.01 -21.18 69.23
CA SER A 517 20.64 -21.49 68.85
C SER A 517 20.12 -20.53 67.77
N ARG A 518 19.40 -21.07 66.78
CA ARG A 518 18.79 -20.31 65.68
C ARG A 518 17.29 -20.54 65.64
N ILE A 519 16.53 -19.48 65.44
CA ILE A 519 15.08 -19.56 65.20
C ILE A 519 14.83 -19.30 63.71
N ILE A 520 14.04 -20.16 63.06
CA ILE A 520 13.72 -20.06 61.64
C ILE A 520 12.20 -19.90 61.45
N PHE A 521 11.79 -18.78 60.88
CA PHE A 521 10.42 -18.48 60.48
C PHE A 521 10.29 -18.72 58.96
N PRO A 522 9.49 -19.69 58.50
CA PRO A 522 9.12 -19.79 57.09
C PRO A 522 8.17 -18.64 56.73
N VAL A 523 8.36 -18.03 55.56
CA VAL A 523 7.52 -16.98 54.99
C VAL A 523 7.10 -17.42 53.60
N THR A 524 5.80 -17.60 53.39
CA THR A 524 5.24 -18.14 52.14
C THR A 524 4.44 -17.06 51.41
N TYR A 525 4.76 -16.81 50.14
CA TYR A 525 4.10 -15.80 49.30
C TYR A 525 3.17 -16.45 48.26
N THR A 526 1.89 -16.10 48.25
CA THR A 526 0.91 -16.58 47.26
C THR A 526 0.57 -15.47 46.27
N GLY A 527 0.65 -15.78 44.97
CA GLY A 527 0.43 -14.82 43.88
C GLY A 527 1.63 -13.94 43.52
N ALA A 528 2.79 -14.11 44.15
CA ALA A 528 4.00 -13.36 43.83
C ALA A 528 4.80 -14.01 42.68
N ASP A 529 5.22 -13.18 41.72
CA ASP A 529 6.20 -13.51 40.67
C ASP A 529 7.64 -13.15 41.09
N LYS A 530 7.77 -12.14 41.96
CA LYS A 530 9.05 -11.60 42.44
C LYS A 530 9.00 -11.41 43.95
N ILE A 531 10.05 -11.84 44.66
CA ILE A 531 10.19 -11.65 46.11
C ILE A 531 11.49 -10.92 46.38
N THR A 532 11.40 -9.81 47.11
CA THR A 532 12.47 -8.85 47.43
C THR A 532 12.89 -8.89 48.91
N LEU A 533 12.16 -9.62 49.77
CA LEU A 533 12.39 -9.77 51.22
C LEU A 533 13.88 -9.84 51.60
N SER A 534 14.31 -8.89 52.42
CA SER A 534 15.67 -8.72 52.92
C SER A 534 15.70 -8.60 54.46
N PRO A 535 16.89 -8.66 55.11
CA PRO A 535 17.02 -8.40 56.54
C PRO A 535 16.50 -7.02 57.02
N ALA A 536 16.39 -6.03 56.13
CA ALA A 536 15.90 -4.69 56.47
C ALA A 536 14.36 -4.61 56.56
N ASP A 537 13.65 -5.55 55.95
CA ASP A 537 12.18 -5.59 55.91
C ASP A 537 11.57 -6.36 57.11
N ILE A 538 12.42 -6.78 58.06
CA ILE A 538 12.10 -7.71 59.14
C ILE A 538 12.26 -6.99 60.48
N GLU A 539 11.12 -6.72 61.13
CA GLU A 539 11.08 -6.11 62.45
C GLU A 539 10.99 -7.20 63.52
N VAL A 540 12.05 -7.37 64.32
CA VAL A 540 12.07 -8.37 65.41
C VAL A 540 11.23 -7.86 66.59
N ARG A 541 10.41 -8.75 67.15
CA ARG A 541 9.44 -8.49 68.22
C ARG A 541 9.84 -9.26 69.48
N PRO A 542 10.67 -8.68 70.34
CA PRO A 542 11.07 -9.30 71.59
C PRO A 542 10.06 -9.06 72.73
N THR A 543 10.06 -9.99 73.68
CA THR A 543 9.52 -9.80 75.03
C THR A 543 10.62 -10.15 76.04
N GLY A 544 10.58 -9.55 77.23
CA GLY A 544 11.64 -9.72 78.23
C GLY A 544 12.97 -9.08 77.81
N SER A 545 14.08 -9.76 78.09
CA SER A 545 15.44 -9.37 77.66
C SER A 545 15.90 -10.07 76.37
N ALA A 546 15.02 -10.84 75.71
CA ALA A 546 15.36 -11.60 74.52
C ALA A 546 15.84 -10.72 73.35
N THR A 547 16.97 -11.06 72.74
CA THR A 547 17.55 -10.38 71.56
C THR A 547 18.11 -11.37 70.55
N ALA A 548 18.28 -10.92 69.30
CA ALA A 548 18.98 -11.65 68.25
C ALA A 548 20.13 -10.80 67.70
N ALA A 549 21.34 -11.36 67.63
CA ALA A 549 22.52 -10.66 67.12
C ALA A 549 22.60 -10.61 65.59
N SER A 550 21.84 -11.45 64.87
CA SER A 550 21.76 -11.40 63.40
C SER A 550 20.40 -11.83 62.86
N ILE A 551 20.04 -11.24 61.72
CA ILE A 551 18.88 -11.58 60.88
C ILE A 551 19.42 -11.97 59.50
N THR A 552 19.05 -13.13 58.98
CA THR A 552 19.34 -13.53 57.60
C THR A 552 18.09 -14.02 56.89
N VAL A 553 18.08 -13.90 55.57
CA VAL A 553 17.00 -14.41 54.70
C VAL A 553 17.62 -15.34 53.66
N SER A 554 17.08 -16.55 53.53
CA SER A 554 17.44 -17.50 52.47
C SER A 554 16.21 -17.93 51.66
N PRO A 555 16.38 -18.54 50.48
CA PRO A 555 15.34 -19.37 49.89
C PRO A 555 14.88 -20.48 50.86
N GLY A 556 13.63 -20.89 50.74
CA GLY A 556 13.12 -22.16 51.27
C GLY A 556 12.98 -23.22 50.17
N ASP A 557 12.29 -24.32 50.48
CA ASP A 557 12.16 -25.51 49.61
C ASP A 557 11.25 -25.30 48.37
N SER A 558 10.82 -24.06 48.11
CA SER A 558 10.00 -23.66 46.96
C SER A 558 10.26 -22.20 46.61
N ALA A 559 10.13 -21.85 45.32
CA ALA A 559 10.47 -20.52 44.80
C ALA A 559 9.76 -19.36 45.54
N ASN A 560 8.55 -19.64 46.05
CA ASN A 560 7.68 -18.70 46.76
C ASN A 560 7.93 -18.63 48.28
N VAL A 561 8.86 -19.43 48.82
CA VAL A 561 9.15 -19.50 50.26
C VAL A 561 10.48 -18.85 50.57
N ARG A 562 10.54 -18.08 51.65
CA ARG A 562 11.78 -17.56 52.25
C ARG A 562 11.90 -18.05 53.69
N LEU A 563 13.13 -18.27 54.15
CA LEU A 563 13.41 -18.62 55.53
C LEU A 563 14.08 -17.42 56.20
N VAL A 564 13.37 -16.79 57.13
CA VAL A 564 13.93 -15.75 58.01
C VAL A 564 14.58 -16.44 59.19
N SER A 565 15.89 -16.27 59.35
CA SER A 565 16.66 -16.87 60.45
C SER A 565 17.16 -15.80 61.41
N LEU A 566 16.79 -15.93 62.69
CA LEU A 566 17.37 -15.15 63.79
C LEU A 566 18.49 -15.96 64.45
N GLY A 567 19.68 -15.37 64.56
CA GLY A 567 20.89 -16.02 65.09
C GLY A 567 21.55 -15.24 66.22
N GLY A 568 22.40 -15.91 67.00
CA GLY A 568 23.07 -15.32 68.16
C GLY A 568 22.08 -14.83 69.21
N ILE A 569 21.16 -15.71 69.59
CA ILE A 569 20.06 -15.39 70.52
C ILE A 569 20.59 -15.29 71.96
N THR A 570 20.22 -14.23 72.68
CA THR A 570 20.58 -14.03 74.10
C THR A 570 19.43 -13.41 74.90
N GLY A 571 19.50 -13.49 76.24
CA GLY A 571 18.45 -13.02 77.14
C GLY A 571 17.27 -13.99 77.30
N SER A 572 16.23 -13.55 78.01
CA SER A 572 15.06 -14.36 78.37
C SER A 572 13.75 -13.73 77.93
N GLY A 573 12.75 -14.55 77.60
CA GLY A 573 11.45 -14.11 77.08
C GLY A 573 11.08 -14.84 75.80
N ALA A 574 10.58 -14.14 74.79
CA ALA A 574 10.21 -14.74 73.50
C ALA A 574 10.49 -13.80 72.32
N LEU A 575 10.75 -14.37 71.14
CA LEU A 575 10.97 -13.66 69.88
C LEU A 575 9.91 -14.02 68.83
N ALA A 576 9.28 -12.99 68.26
CA ALA A 576 8.50 -13.04 67.02
C ALA A 576 9.15 -12.13 65.95
N ILE A 577 8.61 -12.14 64.73
CA ILE A 577 8.96 -11.19 63.67
C ILE A 577 7.70 -10.57 63.06
N ARG A 578 7.83 -9.37 62.49
CA ARG A 578 6.83 -8.73 61.64
C ARG A 578 7.48 -8.27 60.34
N LEU A 579 6.73 -8.33 59.23
CA LEU A 579 7.25 -8.02 57.89
C LEU A 579 6.69 -6.70 57.34
N ALA A 580 7.57 -5.89 56.76
CA ALA A 580 7.20 -4.69 56.02
C ALA A 580 6.37 -5.02 54.75
N PRO A 581 5.55 -4.07 54.23
CA PRO A 581 4.95 -4.18 52.91
C PRO A 581 6.00 -4.03 51.79
N GLY A 582 5.70 -4.52 50.59
CA GLY A 582 6.58 -4.40 49.42
C GLY A 582 7.67 -5.48 49.30
N THR A 583 7.64 -6.50 50.17
CA THR A 583 8.59 -7.63 50.19
C THR A 583 8.40 -8.64 49.05
N ALA A 584 7.33 -8.49 48.26
CA ALA A 584 7.08 -9.23 47.02
C ALA A 584 6.16 -8.43 46.07
N SER A 585 6.12 -8.82 44.80
CA SER A 585 5.20 -8.30 43.78
C SER A 585 4.81 -9.37 42.75
N ASP A 586 3.74 -9.12 42.00
CA ASP A 586 3.36 -9.87 40.80
C ASP A 586 3.91 -9.20 39.50
N ASN A 587 3.56 -9.76 38.34
CA ASN A 587 3.83 -9.22 37.01
C ASN A 587 2.96 -8.00 36.62
N ALA A 588 1.83 -7.76 37.30
CA ALA A 588 0.96 -6.60 37.06
C ALA A 588 1.45 -5.33 37.76
N GLY A 589 2.28 -5.48 38.80
CA GLY A 589 2.85 -4.42 39.61
C GLY A 589 2.24 -4.30 41.01
N ASN A 590 1.32 -5.19 41.42
CA ASN A 590 0.80 -5.17 42.78
C ASN A 590 1.87 -5.63 43.77
N THR A 591 1.96 -4.97 44.92
CA THR A 591 2.92 -5.30 45.97
C THR A 591 2.26 -6.00 47.14
N ALA A 592 2.99 -6.92 47.78
CA ALA A 592 2.51 -7.64 48.94
C ALA A 592 2.28 -6.71 50.13
N ALA A 593 1.13 -6.85 50.79
CA ALA A 593 0.91 -6.23 52.10
C ALA A 593 1.86 -6.83 53.14
N GLY A 594 2.35 -6.00 54.08
CA GLY A 594 3.16 -6.46 55.20
C GLY A 594 2.35 -7.32 56.17
N SER A 595 3.01 -8.02 57.10
CA SER A 595 2.26 -8.85 58.04
C SER A 595 1.44 -7.97 59.01
N THR A 596 0.13 -8.22 59.02
CA THR A 596 -0.87 -7.45 59.79
C THR A 596 -0.81 -7.75 61.29
N ALA A 597 -0.22 -8.89 61.65
CA ALA A 597 0.17 -9.26 63.01
C ALA A 597 1.68 -9.59 63.05
N ASP A 598 2.22 -9.63 64.26
CA ASP A 598 3.49 -10.28 64.54
C ASP A 598 3.33 -11.81 64.39
N SER A 599 4.40 -12.54 64.10
CA SER A 599 4.39 -14.00 63.99
C SER A 599 4.07 -14.69 65.32
N GLN A 600 3.83 -16.00 65.27
CA GLN A 600 3.92 -16.84 66.48
C GLN A 600 5.30 -16.63 67.13
N SER A 601 5.33 -16.45 68.47
CA SER A 601 6.53 -16.15 69.23
C SER A 601 7.19 -17.40 69.78
N VAL A 602 8.50 -17.56 69.59
CA VAL A 602 9.29 -18.65 70.18
C VAL A 602 9.81 -18.23 71.55
N ALA A 603 9.39 -18.94 72.60
CA ALA A 603 9.86 -18.72 73.97
C ALA A 603 11.26 -19.30 74.20
N LEU A 604 12.04 -18.64 75.05
CA LEU A 604 13.45 -18.87 75.32
C LEU A 604 13.65 -19.02 76.84
N GLY A 605 13.94 -20.25 77.28
CA GLY A 605 14.09 -20.59 78.70
C GLY A 605 14.45 -22.06 78.91
N LEU A 606 14.64 -22.44 80.18
CA LEU A 606 14.97 -23.83 80.57
C LEU A 606 13.81 -24.80 80.24
N PRO A 607 14.10 -26.04 79.79
CA PRO A 607 13.08 -27.06 79.61
C PRO A 607 12.39 -27.34 80.96
N GLY A 608 11.06 -27.25 80.98
CA GLY A 608 10.25 -27.48 82.19
C GLY A 608 10.06 -26.27 83.12
N GLY A 609 10.58 -25.08 82.78
CA GLY A 609 10.26 -23.83 83.51
C GLY A 609 10.84 -23.72 84.92
N ALA A 610 11.91 -24.46 85.23
CA ALA A 610 12.55 -24.43 86.55
C ALA A 610 13.20 -23.06 86.86
N THR A 611 12.94 -22.53 88.05
CA THR A 611 13.48 -21.24 88.53
C THR A 611 14.81 -21.35 89.28
N SER A 612 15.44 -22.53 89.27
CA SER A 612 16.68 -22.82 90.01
C SER A 612 17.49 -23.93 89.32
N ILE A 613 18.81 -23.79 89.30
CA ILE A 613 19.72 -24.89 89.01
C ILE A 613 19.66 -25.90 90.18
N THR A 614 19.88 -27.19 89.91
CA THR A 614 20.01 -28.23 90.94
C THR A 614 21.25 -29.09 90.69
N ILE A 615 21.88 -29.62 91.75
CA ILE A 615 22.87 -30.69 91.62
C ILE A 615 22.12 -31.99 91.33
N THR A 616 22.43 -32.64 90.21
CA THR A 616 21.76 -33.86 89.72
C THR A 616 22.51 -35.14 90.07
N GLY A 617 23.78 -35.04 90.50
CA GLY A 617 24.56 -36.18 90.99
C GLY A 617 25.96 -35.78 91.46
N VAL A 618 26.59 -36.65 92.25
CA VAL A 618 28.01 -36.55 92.66
C VAL A 618 28.65 -37.93 92.58
N ALA A 619 29.84 -38.01 91.97
CA ALA A 619 30.58 -39.26 91.82
C ALA A 619 32.09 -39.06 92.00
N LEU A 620 32.76 -39.98 92.69
CA LEU A 620 34.23 -40.07 92.68
C LEU A 620 34.69 -40.71 91.36
N THR A 621 35.27 -39.92 90.46
CA THR A 621 35.56 -40.33 89.08
C THR A 621 37.00 -40.78 88.82
N SER A 622 37.97 -40.37 89.67
CA SER A 622 39.38 -40.78 89.52
C SER A 622 40.02 -41.15 90.87
N PRO A 623 41.03 -42.06 90.90
CA PRO A 623 41.55 -42.88 89.80
C PRO A 623 41.07 -44.34 89.89
N SER A 624 41.08 -45.07 88.76
CA SER A 624 40.58 -46.45 88.67
C SER A 624 41.55 -47.50 89.26
N GLY A 625 41.80 -47.49 90.58
CA GLY A 625 42.71 -48.46 91.20
C GLY A 625 42.85 -48.44 92.73
N ALA A 626 41.84 -48.03 93.51
CA ALA A 626 41.94 -48.02 94.97
C ALA A 626 41.85 -49.45 95.56
N GLY A 627 43.00 -50.10 95.75
CA GLY A 627 43.15 -51.38 96.43
C GLY A 627 44.60 -51.56 96.92
N ALA A 628 44.82 -51.30 98.21
CA ALA A 628 46.08 -51.37 98.96
C ALA A 628 47.22 -50.40 98.55
N SER A 629 47.71 -49.65 99.56
CA SER A 629 49.04 -49.02 99.65
C SER A 629 49.47 -47.96 98.62
N SER A 630 49.06 -46.69 98.79
CA SER A 630 49.85 -45.51 98.34
C SER A 630 49.39 -44.14 98.88
N VAL A 631 50.37 -43.28 99.20
CA VAL A 631 50.22 -41.85 99.55
C VAL A 631 50.28 -40.98 98.27
N ASN A 632 49.80 -39.73 98.33
CA ASN A 632 49.75 -38.75 97.22
C ASN A 632 48.83 -39.14 96.05
N VAL A 633 47.77 -39.90 96.31
CA VAL A 633 46.75 -40.24 95.31
C VAL A 633 45.76 -39.08 95.15
N THR A 634 45.48 -38.68 93.91
CA THR A 634 44.49 -37.64 93.61
C THR A 634 43.08 -38.22 93.61
N LEU A 635 42.20 -37.72 94.48
CA LEU A 635 40.77 -38.00 94.51
C LEU A 635 40.01 -36.89 93.75
N ASP A 636 39.33 -37.27 92.68
CA ASP A 636 38.52 -36.35 91.87
C ASP A 636 37.02 -36.65 92.02
N PHE A 637 36.27 -35.68 92.53
CA PHE A 637 34.82 -35.71 92.67
C PHE A 637 34.18 -34.88 91.56
N THR A 638 33.36 -35.50 90.73
CA THR A 638 32.56 -34.83 89.70
C THR A 638 31.16 -34.55 90.25
N VAL A 639 30.74 -33.28 90.21
CA VAL A 639 29.42 -32.79 90.61
C VAL A 639 28.65 -32.37 89.35
N THR A 640 27.58 -33.08 89.04
CA THR A 640 26.73 -32.81 87.86
C THR A 640 25.60 -31.85 88.23
N THR A 641 25.25 -30.94 87.33
CA THR A 641 24.20 -29.92 87.51
C THR A 641 23.14 -30.01 86.40
N SER A 642 21.93 -29.48 86.66
CA SER A 642 20.80 -29.53 85.73
C SER A 642 20.92 -28.63 84.49
N ALA A 643 21.91 -27.75 84.47
CA ALA A 643 22.26 -26.87 83.35
C ALA A 643 23.79 -26.70 83.28
N ILE A 644 24.29 -26.09 82.21
CA ILE A 644 25.67 -25.58 82.18
C ILE A 644 25.77 -24.40 83.14
N VAL A 645 26.80 -24.32 83.99
CA VAL A 645 26.93 -23.24 84.98
C VAL A 645 28.26 -22.52 84.92
N THR A 646 28.22 -21.20 85.12
CA THR A 646 29.40 -20.38 85.39
C THR A 646 29.63 -20.33 86.90
N VAL A 647 30.74 -20.91 87.35
CA VAL A 647 31.18 -20.89 88.75
C VAL A 647 32.03 -19.66 89.01
N THR A 648 31.72 -18.95 90.09
CA THR A 648 32.47 -17.79 90.59
C THR A 648 32.90 -18.01 92.04
N GLY A 649 34.06 -17.48 92.43
CA GLY A 649 34.71 -17.77 93.71
C GLY A 649 35.62 -19.01 93.65
N SER A 650 35.75 -19.75 94.74
CA SER A 650 36.60 -20.96 94.82
C SER A 650 35.96 -21.99 95.75
N PRO A 651 34.85 -22.63 95.32
CA PRO A 651 34.12 -23.53 96.17
C PRO A 651 34.92 -24.80 96.52
N THR A 652 34.55 -25.41 97.64
CA THR A 652 35.07 -26.70 98.11
C THR A 652 33.96 -27.70 98.31
N PHE A 653 34.28 -28.97 98.08
CA PHE A 653 33.42 -30.12 98.30
C PHE A 653 33.87 -30.85 99.57
N PRO A 654 33.06 -30.86 100.65
CA PRO A 654 33.41 -31.53 101.90
C PRO A 654 33.17 -33.04 101.82
N PHE A 655 34.09 -33.82 102.39
CA PHE A 655 34.00 -35.28 102.46
C PHE A 655 34.83 -35.83 103.64
N THR A 656 34.94 -37.16 103.76
CA THR A 656 35.70 -37.86 104.79
C THR A 656 36.56 -38.98 104.21
N ILE A 657 37.67 -39.30 104.90
CA ILE A 657 38.46 -40.53 104.68
C ILE A 657 38.61 -41.21 106.04
N GLY A 658 38.12 -42.45 106.18
CA GLY A 658 38.17 -43.19 107.45
C GLY A 658 37.42 -42.52 108.62
N GLY A 659 36.48 -41.61 108.32
CA GLY A 659 35.79 -40.76 109.29
C GLY A 659 36.47 -39.42 109.59
N ALA A 660 37.70 -39.18 109.10
CA ALA A 660 38.36 -37.89 109.23
C ALA A 660 37.92 -36.92 108.11
N ALA A 661 37.45 -35.72 108.47
CA ALA A 661 36.95 -34.73 107.50
C ALA A 661 38.06 -34.11 106.62
N ARG A 662 37.73 -33.87 105.35
CA ARG A 662 38.58 -33.33 104.27
C ARG A 662 37.76 -32.43 103.33
N ASN A 663 38.44 -31.62 102.52
CA ASN A 663 37.81 -30.73 101.54
C ASN A 663 38.54 -30.81 100.19
N ALA A 664 37.81 -31.16 99.12
CA ALA A 664 38.30 -31.13 97.76
C ALA A 664 38.08 -29.74 97.13
N LYS A 665 39.07 -29.21 96.40
CA LYS A 665 39.06 -27.86 95.83
C LYS A 665 38.52 -27.85 94.40
N PHE A 666 37.67 -26.88 94.06
CA PHE A 666 37.16 -26.72 92.70
C PHE A 666 38.27 -26.52 91.66
N VAL A 667 38.14 -27.22 90.53
CA VAL A 667 39.04 -27.11 89.37
C VAL A 667 38.45 -26.11 88.38
N ALA A 668 38.95 -24.87 88.43
CA ALA A 668 38.37 -23.70 87.73
C ALA A 668 38.12 -23.89 86.22
N SER A 669 38.92 -24.71 85.54
CA SER A 669 38.75 -25.03 84.11
C SER A 669 37.52 -25.89 83.78
N THR A 670 36.70 -26.26 84.78
CA THR A 670 35.39 -26.91 84.59
C THR A 670 34.20 -25.95 84.75
N SER A 671 34.45 -24.68 85.05
CA SER A 671 33.46 -23.61 84.95
C SER A 671 33.02 -23.42 83.49
N GLY A 672 31.73 -23.14 83.25
CA GLY A 672 31.16 -23.13 81.90
C GLY A 672 30.76 -24.53 81.39
N THR A 673 30.59 -25.50 82.29
CA THR A 673 30.08 -26.85 81.98
C THR A 673 28.95 -27.23 82.95
N SER A 674 28.27 -28.35 82.70
CA SER A 674 27.32 -28.96 83.64
C SER A 674 27.97 -30.00 84.58
N SER A 675 29.31 -30.14 84.55
CA SER A 675 30.05 -31.24 85.18
C SER A 675 31.31 -30.71 85.88
N LEU A 676 31.11 -30.21 87.11
CA LEU A 676 32.13 -29.50 87.89
C LEU A 676 33.05 -30.47 88.62
N LEU A 677 34.37 -30.25 88.55
CA LEU A 677 35.36 -31.14 89.15
C LEU A 677 35.95 -30.55 90.43
N PHE A 678 36.03 -31.36 91.50
CA PHE A 678 36.61 -31.02 92.79
C PHE A 678 37.72 -32.01 93.15
N ARG A 679 38.90 -31.51 93.51
CA ARG A 679 40.14 -32.31 93.64
C ARG A 679 40.74 -32.26 95.04
N TYR A 680 41.11 -33.41 95.57
CA TYR A 680 41.92 -33.59 96.79
C TYR A 680 43.13 -34.51 96.50
N VAL A 681 44.17 -34.47 97.33
CA VAL A 681 45.36 -35.35 97.23
C VAL A 681 45.63 -35.96 98.60
N THR A 682 45.75 -37.28 98.68
CA THR A 682 45.84 -38.01 99.96
C THR A 682 47.19 -37.88 100.65
N THR A 683 47.15 -37.70 101.97
CA THR A 683 48.33 -37.64 102.84
C THR A 683 48.65 -39.01 103.48
N ASP A 684 49.80 -39.11 104.13
CA ASP A 684 50.26 -40.27 104.91
C ASP A 684 49.32 -40.67 106.08
N THR A 685 48.51 -39.72 106.55
CA THR A 685 47.48 -39.92 107.58
C THR A 685 46.10 -40.29 107.04
N ASP A 686 45.89 -40.33 105.72
CA ASP A 686 44.59 -40.63 105.11
C ASP A 686 44.42 -42.15 104.90
N ASN A 687 43.91 -42.85 105.92
CA ASN A 687 43.58 -44.28 105.84
C ASN A 687 42.08 -44.55 106.05
N GLY A 688 41.51 -45.51 105.33
CA GLY A 688 40.09 -45.90 105.44
C GLY A 688 39.19 -45.46 104.27
N ILE A 689 37.88 -45.67 104.40
CA ILE A 689 36.87 -45.50 103.33
C ILE A 689 36.60 -44.03 103.00
N VAL A 690 36.41 -43.70 101.72
CA VAL A 690 36.02 -42.36 101.25
C VAL A 690 34.49 -42.23 101.18
N ALA A 691 33.92 -41.24 101.89
CA ALA A 691 32.47 -40.98 101.94
C ALA A 691 32.16 -39.48 102.17
N TRP A 692 30.95 -39.02 101.83
CA TRP A 692 30.47 -37.66 102.07
C TRP A 692 29.00 -37.66 102.53
N ASP A 693 28.68 -36.76 103.45
CA ASP A 693 27.30 -36.53 103.91
C ASP A 693 26.52 -35.58 102.99
N ALA A 694 25.21 -35.48 103.19
CA ALA A 694 24.39 -34.53 102.44
C ALA A 694 24.75 -33.08 102.86
N GLY A 695 25.03 -32.20 101.90
CA GLY A 695 25.51 -30.85 102.21
C GLY A 695 25.61 -29.92 101.00
N SER A 696 26.22 -28.75 101.21
CA SER A 696 26.37 -27.68 100.22
C SER A 696 27.83 -27.47 99.79
N LEU A 697 28.05 -27.03 98.56
CA LEU A 697 29.36 -26.54 98.10
C LEU A 697 29.66 -25.19 98.77
N ALA A 698 30.80 -25.07 99.45
CA ALA A 698 31.13 -23.89 100.27
C ALA A 698 32.26 -23.06 99.64
N GLY A 699 32.05 -21.74 99.49
CA GLY A 699 33.08 -20.78 99.01
C GLY A 699 32.93 -20.27 97.57
N GLY A 700 31.74 -20.38 96.97
CA GLY A 700 31.47 -19.83 95.63
C GLY A 700 29.98 -19.76 95.28
N THR A 701 29.69 -19.25 94.09
CA THR A 701 28.35 -19.05 93.51
C THR A 701 28.28 -19.61 92.10
N MET A 702 27.06 -19.91 91.61
CA MET A 702 26.82 -20.48 90.27
C MET A 702 25.73 -19.69 89.55
N SER A 703 25.97 -19.30 88.30
CA SER A 703 24.96 -18.63 87.46
C SER A 703 24.68 -19.41 86.17
N PHE A 704 23.51 -19.17 85.58
CA PHE A 704 23.16 -19.63 84.25
C PHE A 704 22.78 -18.40 83.42
N TRP A 705 23.50 -18.18 82.32
CA TRP A 705 23.64 -16.87 81.67
C TRP A 705 24.23 -15.80 82.60
N SER A 706 24.51 -14.60 82.06
CA SER A 706 25.22 -13.52 82.76
C SER A 706 24.33 -12.64 83.64
N ASP A 707 23.00 -12.83 83.58
CA ASP A 707 21.97 -12.03 84.23
C ASP A 707 21.25 -12.75 85.39
N VAL A 708 21.24 -14.09 85.43
CA VAL A 708 20.60 -14.86 86.51
C VAL A 708 21.64 -15.43 87.50
N THR A 709 21.94 -14.67 88.54
CA THR A 709 22.76 -15.13 89.67
C THR A 709 21.94 -16.01 90.61
N VAL A 710 22.20 -17.32 90.61
CA VAL A 710 21.55 -18.25 91.55
C VAL A 710 22.39 -18.36 92.82
N GLY A 711 21.85 -17.87 93.93
CA GLY A 711 22.48 -18.02 95.24
C GLY A 711 22.66 -19.50 95.61
N ILE A 712 23.83 -19.82 96.18
CA ILE A 712 24.28 -21.12 96.74
C ILE A 712 23.26 -22.28 96.63
N LEU A 713 23.50 -23.21 95.70
CA LEU A 713 22.83 -24.51 95.69
C LEU A 713 23.22 -25.29 96.95
N THR A 714 22.21 -25.64 97.75
CA THR A 714 22.39 -26.00 99.17
C THR A 714 22.38 -27.49 99.49
N SER A 715 22.14 -28.38 98.51
CA SER A 715 22.10 -29.83 98.76
C SER A 715 22.62 -30.68 97.58
N PHE A 716 23.67 -31.45 97.83
CA PHE A 716 23.90 -32.76 97.23
C PHE A 716 23.55 -33.87 98.24
N SER A 717 23.24 -35.08 97.77
CA SER A 717 22.91 -36.23 98.63
C SER A 717 24.16 -36.91 99.23
N GLN A 718 24.00 -37.51 100.41
CA GLN A 718 25.00 -38.40 101.03
C GLN A 718 25.42 -39.51 100.05
N GLY A 719 26.69 -39.89 100.07
CA GLY A 719 27.24 -40.94 99.24
C GLY A 719 28.50 -41.57 99.84
N THR A 720 28.56 -42.91 99.78
CA THR A 720 29.70 -43.71 100.25
C THR A 720 30.35 -44.43 99.08
N THR A 721 31.67 -44.39 98.96
CA THR A 721 32.38 -45.20 97.96
C THR A 721 32.75 -46.56 98.53
N THR A 722 32.88 -47.58 97.67
CA THR A 722 33.40 -48.90 98.04
C THR A 722 34.93 -48.93 98.10
N ARG A 723 35.58 -47.79 98.39
CA ARG A 723 37.02 -47.57 98.19
C ARG A 723 37.68 -47.05 99.45
N SER A 724 38.77 -47.69 99.84
CA SER A 724 39.60 -47.34 100.98
C SER A 724 41.03 -46.99 100.59
N VAL A 725 41.64 -46.09 101.36
CA VAL A 725 43.08 -45.77 101.29
C VAL A 725 43.82 -46.58 102.36
N ASP A 726 45.04 -47.00 102.03
CA ASP A 726 45.98 -47.80 102.83
C ASP A 726 47.42 -47.41 102.39
N THR A 727 48.45 -47.70 103.19
CA THR A 727 49.78 -47.05 103.09
C THR A 727 51.03 -47.92 103.39
N ILE A 728 50.93 -49.24 103.61
CA ILE A 728 52.08 -50.07 104.12
C ILE A 728 52.68 -51.05 103.05
N PRO A 729 54.03 -51.27 102.94
CA PRO A 729 54.66 -52.03 101.84
C PRO A 729 55.43 -53.35 102.20
N PRO A 730 55.63 -54.27 101.21
CA PRO A 730 56.63 -55.37 101.25
C PRO A 730 57.63 -55.44 100.03
N ASP A 731 58.60 -56.37 100.07
CA ASP A 731 59.88 -56.45 99.29
C ASP A 731 59.88 -57.05 97.84
N ILE A 732 61.06 -57.07 97.14
CA ILE A 732 61.23 -57.11 95.64
C ILE A 732 62.43 -57.94 95.07
N PRO A 733 62.34 -58.44 93.80
CA PRO A 733 63.29 -58.19 92.66
C PRO A 733 62.59 -57.81 91.30
N VAL A 734 63.10 -57.18 90.20
CA VAL A 734 64.39 -57.09 89.43
C VAL A 734 64.51 -58.16 88.29
N LEU A 735 64.71 -57.94 86.96
CA LEU A 735 64.91 -56.81 85.98
C LEU A 735 64.46 -57.31 84.53
N SER A 736 64.71 -56.83 83.27
CA SER A 736 65.45 -55.75 82.54
C SER A 736 64.85 -55.46 81.10
N THR A 737 65.59 -54.89 80.10
CA THR A 737 65.04 -54.43 78.76
C THR A 737 66.09 -54.31 77.59
N ILE A 738 65.68 -54.38 76.30
CA ILE A 738 66.48 -54.13 75.04
C ILE A 738 65.62 -53.39 73.95
N THR A 739 66.25 -52.72 72.95
CA THR A 739 65.64 -51.78 71.96
C THR A 739 66.18 -51.92 70.50
N SER A 740 65.38 -51.56 69.46
CA SER A 740 65.84 -51.30 68.06
C SER A 740 64.83 -50.45 67.23
N ASN A 741 65.26 -49.92 66.06
CA ASN A 741 64.54 -48.88 65.27
C ASN A 741 64.49 -49.18 63.74
N PHE A 742 63.43 -48.74 63.05
CA PHE A 742 63.25 -48.87 61.58
C PHE A 742 62.60 -47.61 60.93
N SER A 743 62.73 -47.47 59.60
CA SER A 743 62.59 -46.17 58.89
C SER A 743 61.54 -46.07 57.76
N ALA A 744 60.74 -47.11 57.49
CA ALA A 744 59.69 -47.10 56.45
C ALA A 744 58.33 -47.64 57.00
N PRO A 745 57.18 -47.31 56.38
CA PRO A 745 55.87 -47.83 56.81
C PRO A 745 55.77 -49.36 56.67
N PHE A 746 55.19 -50.06 57.66
CA PHE A 746 54.96 -51.51 57.55
C PHE A 746 53.77 -52.04 58.35
N ASN A 747 53.26 -53.21 57.94
CA ASN A 747 52.13 -53.94 58.51
C ASN A 747 52.65 -55.17 59.28
N VAL A 748 51.97 -55.54 60.37
CA VAL A 748 52.30 -56.70 61.22
C VAL A 748 51.02 -57.48 61.52
N THR A 749 51.10 -58.80 61.51
CA THR A 749 49.98 -59.71 61.85
C THR A 749 50.34 -60.51 63.11
N VAL A 750 49.39 -60.68 64.04
CA VAL A 750 49.60 -61.37 65.32
C VAL A 750 48.42 -62.29 65.61
N THR A 751 48.68 -63.54 66.00
CA THR A 751 47.65 -64.59 66.21
C THR A 751 47.62 -65.06 67.67
N ARG A 752 46.44 -65.29 68.24
CA ARG A 752 46.24 -65.63 69.66
C ARG A 752 46.09 -67.14 69.90
N VAL A 753 46.64 -67.63 71.02
CA VAL A 753 46.44 -69.00 71.55
C VAL A 753 45.67 -68.92 72.89
N PRO A 754 44.69 -69.81 73.19
CA PRO A 754 43.81 -69.66 74.35
C PRO A 754 44.23 -70.49 75.59
N THR A 755 44.28 -69.83 76.75
CA THR A 755 44.29 -70.43 78.11
C THR A 755 43.53 -69.50 79.08
N PRO A 756 43.14 -69.94 80.31
CA PRO A 756 42.04 -69.31 81.06
C PRO A 756 42.25 -67.91 81.68
N ASP A 757 43.42 -67.27 81.53
CA ASP A 757 43.64 -65.91 82.04
C ASP A 757 43.00 -64.85 81.12
N THR A 758 42.08 -64.07 81.68
CA THR A 758 41.28 -63.07 80.95
C THR A 758 41.86 -61.65 81.02
N THR A 759 43.08 -61.47 81.57
CA THR A 759 43.64 -60.14 81.86
C THR A 759 44.56 -59.55 80.78
N PHE A 760 44.63 -60.15 79.58
CA PHE A 760 45.26 -59.54 78.42
C PHE A 760 44.43 -58.35 77.91
N LYS A 761 44.83 -57.11 78.23
CA LYS A 761 43.97 -55.91 78.01
C LYS A 761 44.41 -54.91 76.95
N GLU A 762 45.66 -54.90 76.50
CA GLU A 762 46.12 -53.89 75.54
C GLU A 762 47.32 -54.34 74.70
N PHE A 763 47.43 -53.78 73.50
CA PHE A 763 48.61 -53.85 72.63
C PHE A 763 49.05 -52.40 72.39
N ARG A 764 50.30 -52.04 72.72
CA ARG A 764 50.81 -50.68 72.53
C ARG A 764 51.96 -50.67 71.53
N TYR A 765 51.91 -49.72 70.62
CA TYR A 765 53.03 -49.30 69.78
C TYR A 765 53.30 -47.81 70.04
N THR A 766 54.55 -47.38 69.86
CA THR A 766 54.93 -45.97 70.01
C THR A 766 55.67 -45.53 68.75
N SER A 767 55.08 -44.58 68.02
CA SER A 767 55.78 -43.90 66.93
C SER A 767 56.76 -42.86 67.50
N ALA A 768 57.76 -42.49 66.70
CA ALA A 768 58.82 -41.54 67.07
C ALA A 768 58.33 -40.10 67.35
N THR A 769 57.03 -39.83 67.21
CA THR A 769 56.39 -38.52 67.47
C THR A 769 55.47 -38.52 68.71
N GLY A 770 55.43 -39.61 69.49
CA GLY A 770 54.94 -39.57 70.88
C GLY A 770 53.42 -39.63 71.09
N SER A 771 52.66 -40.20 70.15
CA SER A 771 51.22 -40.45 70.35
C SER A 771 50.96 -41.93 70.68
N ASN A 772 50.30 -42.18 71.82
CA ASN A 772 49.79 -43.50 72.19
C ASN A 772 48.36 -43.66 71.64
N THR A 773 48.15 -44.54 70.67
CA THR A 773 46.80 -44.89 70.18
C THR A 773 46.36 -46.22 70.77
N LEU A 774 45.20 -46.25 71.42
CA LEU A 774 44.60 -47.46 71.99
C LEU A 774 43.62 -48.08 70.98
N VAL A 775 43.69 -49.39 70.78
CA VAL A 775 42.77 -50.15 69.92
C VAL A 775 41.98 -51.17 70.77
N PRO A 776 40.64 -51.05 70.88
CA PRO A 776 39.84 -52.02 71.63
C PRO A 776 39.86 -53.43 71.03
N PRO A 777 39.61 -54.50 71.82
CA PRO A 777 39.90 -55.89 71.40
C PRO A 777 38.97 -56.54 70.36
N ALA A 778 38.14 -55.76 69.65
CA ALA A 778 37.05 -56.29 68.81
C ALA A 778 37.49 -56.64 67.38
N ASP A 779 38.24 -55.76 66.71
CA ASP A 779 38.40 -55.75 65.25
C ASP A 779 39.81 -56.11 64.76
N CYS A 780 40.46 -57.11 65.38
CA CYS A 780 41.78 -57.61 64.94
C CYS A 780 41.71 -58.46 63.64
N ASN A 781 40.95 -58.02 62.64
CA ASN A 781 40.80 -58.68 61.32
C ASN A 781 40.56 -57.70 60.15
N SER A 782 41.06 -56.47 60.23
CA SER A 782 41.12 -55.53 59.10
C SER A 782 42.48 -54.82 59.05
N GLY A 783 43.17 -54.87 57.90
CA GLY A 783 44.54 -54.40 57.77
C GLY A 783 44.69 -52.87 57.75
N THR A 784 45.16 -52.29 58.85
CA THR A 784 45.58 -50.88 58.95
C THR A 784 47.05 -50.69 58.58
N SER A 785 47.36 -49.73 57.72
CA SER A 785 48.74 -49.33 57.41
C SER A 785 49.31 -48.37 58.47
N LEU A 786 50.55 -48.60 58.91
CA LEU A 786 51.23 -47.79 59.91
C LEU A 786 52.44 -47.07 59.29
N ALA A 787 52.51 -45.75 59.51
CA ALA A 787 53.58 -44.89 58.99
C ALA A 787 54.96 -45.15 59.66
N SER A 788 56.01 -44.62 59.05
CA SER A 788 57.41 -44.90 59.42
C SER A 788 57.85 -44.34 60.79
N GLY A 789 58.84 -45.02 61.39
CA GLY A 789 59.56 -44.53 62.57
C GLY A 789 58.90 -44.90 63.90
N GLY A 790 59.32 -46.03 64.49
CA GLY A 790 58.88 -46.45 65.81
C GLY A 790 59.67 -47.64 66.36
N THR A 791 59.56 -47.86 67.67
CA THR A 791 60.14 -48.99 68.40
C THR A 791 59.01 -49.92 68.82
N ILE A 792 59.12 -51.23 68.53
CA ILE A 792 58.14 -52.23 68.99
C ILE A 792 58.61 -52.78 70.35
N ALA A 793 57.92 -52.38 71.43
CA ALA A 793 58.19 -52.84 72.79
C ALA A 793 57.02 -53.67 73.33
N ILE A 794 57.09 -54.99 73.18
CA ILE A 794 56.10 -55.91 73.75
C ILE A 794 56.35 -56.01 75.27
N SER A 795 55.48 -55.39 76.07
CA SER A 795 55.50 -55.47 77.53
C SER A 795 54.21 -56.07 78.07
N ARG A 796 54.32 -56.90 79.11
CA ARG A 796 53.16 -57.35 79.91
C ARG A 796 53.10 -56.46 81.14
N GLN A 797 52.22 -55.47 81.13
CA GLN A 797 52.17 -54.48 82.21
C GLN A 797 51.38 -54.98 83.42
N THR A 798 52.08 -55.65 84.36
CA THR A 798 51.62 -55.80 85.75
C THR A 798 52.09 -54.61 86.59
N THR A 799 51.40 -54.28 87.68
CA THR A 799 51.40 -52.95 88.30
C THR A 799 52.62 -52.57 89.17
N LYS A 800 53.80 -53.17 88.97
CA LYS A 800 55.08 -52.72 89.54
C LYS A 800 56.29 -53.20 88.72
N GLY A 801 57.01 -52.26 88.10
CA GLY A 801 58.35 -52.47 87.51
C GLY A 801 58.40 -53.02 86.08
N ASN A 802 59.45 -52.65 85.34
CA ASN A 802 59.72 -53.18 84.00
C ASN A 802 60.37 -54.58 84.08
N ALA A 803 59.75 -55.56 83.43
CA ALA A 803 60.39 -56.81 83.04
C ALA A 803 59.83 -57.27 81.68
N SER A 804 60.70 -57.37 80.67
CA SER A 804 60.32 -57.78 79.31
C SER A 804 60.73 -59.23 79.02
N VAL A 805 59.82 -60.03 78.46
CA VAL A 805 60.09 -61.38 77.96
C VAL A 805 59.92 -61.39 76.45
N SER A 806 60.94 -61.82 75.71
CA SER A 806 60.98 -61.78 74.24
C SER A 806 60.84 -63.16 73.61
N ALA A 807 60.17 -63.22 72.46
CA ALA A 807 60.19 -64.30 71.49
C ALA A 807 60.30 -63.69 70.09
N MET A 808 61.03 -64.33 69.16
CA MET A 808 61.58 -63.66 67.98
C MET A 808 60.83 -63.95 66.66
N ALA A 809 60.85 -62.93 65.78
CA ALA A 809 60.86 -63.03 64.29
C ALA A 809 59.55 -63.51 63.60
N THR A 810 59.28 -63.28 62.30
CA THR A 810 59.83 -62.36 61.24
C THR A 810 58.82 -62.30 60.08
N TYR A 811 58.51 -61.12 59.51
CA TYR A 811 57.72 -61.01 58.25
C TYR A 811 58.11 -59.82 57.35
N THR A 812 57.69 -59.87 56.08
CA THR A 812 58.15 -59.07 54.92
C THR A 812 56.96 -58.47 54.14
N MET A 813 57.15 -57.47 53.27
CA MET A 813 56.05 -56.74 52.59
C MET A 813 56.23 -56.38 51.11
N VAL A 814 55.11 -56.40 50.37
CA VAL A 814 54.84 -55.79 49.05
C VAL A 814 53.32 -55.49 48.96
N TRP A 815 52.88 -54.51 48.16
CA TRP A 815 51.49 -54.37 47.67
C TRP A 815 51.46 -54.08 46.15
N PRO A 816 50.36 -54.36 45.41
CA PRO A 816 50.41 -54.68 43.97
C PRO A 816 50.06 -53.53 43.01
N ALA A 817 50.41 -53.72 41.73
CA ALA A 817 50.06 -52.83 40.61
C ALA A 817 48.69 -53.18 39.99
N CYS A 818 48.12 -52.23 39.24
CA CYS A 818 46.81 -52.38 38.60
C CYS A 818 46.84 -53.32 37.36
N SER A 819 45.78 -54.12 37.16
CA SER A 819 45.76 -55.26 36.23
C SER A 819 44.77 -55.13 35.05
N THR A 820 44.22 -53.94 34.79
CA THR A 820 43.20 -53.68 33.76
C THR A 820 43.77 -52.96 32.52
N THR A 821 43.02 -53.02 31.41
CA THR A 821 43.38 -52.42 30.12
C THR A 821 43.65 -50.92 30.24
N ARG A 822 44.79 -50.45 29.72
CA ARG A 822 45.13 -49.02 29.65
C ARG A 822 44.62 -48.37 28.37
N CYS A 823 44.18 -47.11 28.47
CA CYS A 823 43.76 -46.28 27.33
C CYS A 823 44.18 -44.81 27.53
N GLY A 824 44.10 -44.00 26.48
CA GLY A 824 44.54 -42.59 26.52
C GLY A 824 46.04 -42.37 26.28
N ASN A 825 46.72 -43.33 25.64
CA ASN A 825 48.09 -43.13 25.15
C ASN A 825 48.06 -42.24 23.88
N THR A 826 49.20 -41.65 23.51
CA THR A 826 49.34 -40.83 22.31
C THR A 826 48.94 -41.62 21.05
N GLY A 827 47.80 -41.27 20.44
CA GLY A 827 47.25 -41.96 19.27
C GLY A 827 46.26 -43.11 19.55
N ASN A 828 45.84 -43.33 20.79
CA ASN A 828 44.80 -44.31 21.17
C ASN A 828 44.03 -43.82 22.41
N GLY A 829 42.82 -43.29 22.21
CA GLY A 829 41.95 -42.80 23.26
C GLY A 829 41.25 -43.92 24.04
N CYS A 830 40.16 -43.59 24.74
CA CYS A 830 39.37 -44.58 25.50
C CYS A 830 38.04 -44.94 24.82
N TYR A 831 37.57 -44.13 23.86
CA TYR A 831 36.30 -44.36 23.14
C TYR A 831 36.50 -45.23 21.88
N ASP A 832 37.71 -45.19 21.33
CA ASP A 832 38.26 -45.90 20.18
C ASP A 832 38.97 -47.21 20.56
N ASN A 833 39.32 -47.39 21.84
CA ASN A 833 39.92 -48.61 22.36
C ASN A 833 38.87 -49.70 22.60
N THR A 834 38.68 -50.57 21.61
CA THR A 834 37.67 -51.66 21.63
C THR A 834 37.76 -52.57 22.86
N ALA A 835 38.97 -52.83 23.37
CA ALA A 835 39.17 -53.68 24.55
C ALA A 835 38.69 -53.01 25.84
N ALA A 836 38.96 -51.70 26.01
CA ALA A 836 38.41 -50.91 27.10
C ALA A 836 36.86 -50.80 26.99
N MET A 837 36.36 -50.48 25.80
CA MET A 837 34.92 -50.31 25.54
C MET A 837 34.10 -51.60 25.79
N ALA A 838 34.68 -52.77 25.53
CA ALA A 838 34.07 -54.06 25.84
C ALA A 838 34.14 -54.42 27.34
N ALA A 839 35.24 -54.07 28.03
CA ALA A 839 35.45 -54.40 29.44
C ALA A 839 34.60 -53.57 30.41
N GLY A 840 34.19 -52.36 30.04
CA GLY A 840 33.43 -51.46 30.91
C GLY A 840 34.29 -50.70 31.94
N THR A 841 35.52 -51.14 32.18
CA THR A 841 36.51 -50.54 33.09
C THR A 841 37.89 -50.50 32.44
N ALA A 842 38.63 -49.41 32.64
CA ALA A 842 39.97 -49.20 32.09
C ALA A 842 40.82 -48.33 33.04
N CYS A 843 42.10 -48.14 32.71
CA CYS A 843 42.97 -47.19 33.41
C CYS A 843 43.60 -46.16 32.45
N LEU A 844 43.79 -44.95 32.94
CA LEU A 844 44.57 -43.92 32.25
C LEU A 844 46.08 -44.17 32.42
N VAL A 845 46.88 -43.40 31.68
CA VAL A 845 48.36 -43.52 31.63
C VAL A 845 49.03 -43.36 33.00
N ASN A 846 48.38 -42.67 33.93
CA ASN A 846 48.80 -42.39 35.31
C ASN A 846 48.21 -43.34 36.37
N ASP A 847 47.82 -44.57 35.98
CA ASP A 847 47.22 -45.60 36.85
C ASP A 847 45.85 -45.25 37.46
N MET A 848 45.23 -44.13 37.05
CA MET A 848 43.88 -43.74 37.49
C MET A 848 42.79 -44.62 36.84
N PRO A 849 41.92 -45.29 37.62
CA PRO A 849 40.87 -46.16 37.09
C PRO A 849 39.62 -45.38 36.65
N ILE A 850 39.03 -45.83 35.54
CA ILE A 850 37.82 -45.25 34.92
C ILE A 850 36.80 -46.35 34.53
N GLU A 851 35.52 -45.98 34.47
CA GLU A 851 34.39 -46.87 34.15
C GLU A 851 33.40 -46.24 33.16
N LEU A 852 32.64 -47.08 32.44
CA LEU A 852 31.62 -46.69 31.48
C LEU A 852 30.25 -46.50 32.15
N ALA A 853 29.77 -45.26 32.20
CA ALA A 853 28.43 -44.89 32.65
C ALA A 853 27.47 -44.73 31.44
N ASN A 854 26.22 -45.17 31.60
CA ASN A 854 25.17 -44.94 30.60
C ASN A 854 24.69 -43.48 30.66
N ALA A 855 24.47 -42.88 29.49
CA ALA A 855 23.77 -41.60 29.34
C ALA A 855 22.31 -41.84 28.89
N ALA A 856 21.59 -40.77 28.53
CA ALA A 856 20.25 -40.91 27.95
C ALA A 856 20.30 -41.62 26.57
N GLY A 857 19.43 -42.60 26.36
CA GLY A 857 19.40 -43.43 25.15
C GLY A 857 20.39 -44.59 25.20
N THR A 858 21.03 -44.89 24.07
CA THR A 858 22.00 -46.00 23.92
C THR A 858 23.46 -45.59 24.13
N PHE A 859 23.71 -44.31 24.46
CA PHE A 859 25.05 -43.74 24.56
C PHE A 859 25.73 -44.02 25.91
N LYS A 860 27.07 -44.09 25.92
CA LYS A 860 27.88 -44.30 27.13
C LYS A 860 29.07 -43.34 27.17
N VAL A 861 29.48 -42.96 28.38
CA VAL A 861 30.61 -42.06 28.65
C VAL A 861 31.57 -42.65 29.68
N TRP A 862 32.86 -42.34 29.55
CA TRP A 862 33.88 -42.72 30.53
C TRP A 862 33.91 -41.74 31.71
N ARG A 863 33.85 -42.24 32.94
CA ARG A 863 34.00 -41.46 34.19
C ARG A 863 35.06 -42.06 35.12
N GLU A 864 35.53 -41.26 36.07
CA GLU A 864 36.39 -41.71 37.17
C GLU A 864 35.65 -42.70 38.10
N VAL A 865 36.28 -43.82 38.48
CA VAL A 865 35.63 -44.84 39.35
C VAL A 865 35.34 -44.24 40.73
N GLY A 866 34.05 -44.16 41.08
CA GLY A 866 33.59 -43.49 42.31
C GLY A 866 33.63 -41.95 42.26
N GLY A 867 34.06 -41.35 41.14
CA GLY A 867 34.13 -39.91 40.93
C GLY A 867 32.99 -39.35 40.07
N SER A 868 32.86 -38.02 40.05
CA SER A 868 31.83 -37.30 39.27
C SER A 868 32.34 -36.74 37.93
N ARG A 869 33.60 -37.02 37.57
CA ARG A 869 34.31 -36.39 36.44
C ARG A 869 34.22 -37.26 35.18
N ILE A 870 33.86 -36.66 34.05
CA ILE A 870 33.68 -37.34 32.75
C ILE A 870 34.85 -37.00 31.81
N LEU A 871 35.40 -38.03 31.16
CA LEU A 871 36.53 -37.93 30.24
C LEU A 871 36.07 -37.45 28.84
N SER A 872 36.72 -36.40 28.33
CA SER A 872 36.39 -35.79 27.02
C SER A 872 36.52 -36.78 25.85
N ALA A 873 35.45 -36.95 25.07
CA ALA A 873 35.52 -37.59 23.76
C ALA A 873 36.05 -36.59 22.72
N SER A 874 37.22 -36.88 22.13
CA SER A 874 37.88 -36.04 21.14
C SER A 874 38.09 -36.81 19.83
N GLY A 875 37.38 -36.42 18.77
CA GLY A 875 37.56 -36.95 17.41
C GLY A 875 36.51 -37.96 16.96
N LEU A 876 35.29 -37.49 16.63
CA LEU A 876 34.31 -38.24 15.84
C LEU A 876 33.60 -37.30 14.85
N TRP A 877 33.78 -37.59 13.56
CA TRP A 877 33.05 -37.02 12.41
C TRP A 877 32.96 -38.16 11.38
N ALA A 878 31.76 -38.58 10.99
CA ALA A 878 31.61 -39.66 10.00
C ALA A 878 30.48 -39.44 8.98
N SER A 879 29.34 -38.84 9.35
CA SER A 879 28.26 -38.55 8.38
C SER A 879 27.28 -37.46 8.82
N ASP A 880 26.48 -36.95 7.88
CA ASP A 880 25.40 -35.99 8.15
C ASP A 880 24.25 -36.55 9.01
N ALA A 881 24.29 -37.85 9.37
CA ALA A 881 23.37 -38.48 10.31
C ALA A 881 23.84 -38.40 11.78
N ASP A 882 25.01 -37.81 12.07
CA ASP A 882 25.58 -37.80 13.42
C ASP A 882 24.79 -36.92 14.43
N TRP A 883 24.65 -37.49 15.63
CA TRP A 883 23.70 -37.22 16.72
C TRP A 883 24.01 -35.96 17.57
N GLN A 884 24.83 -35.03 17.07
CA GLN A 884 25.44 -33.92 17.83
C GLN A 884 24.50 -32.72 18.08
N ARG A 885 23.26 -32.94 18.55
CA ARG A 885 22.23 -31.88 18.69
C ARG A 885 21.53 -31.78 20.07
N ALA A 886 22.00 -32.51 21.08
CA ALA A 886 21.25 -32.75 22.33
C ALA A 886 21.90 -32.27 23.65
N LEU A 887 22.94 -31.42 23.61
CA LEU A 887 23.58 -30.90 24.82
C LEU A 887 23.49 -29.36 24.92
N THR A 888 23.11 -28.89 26.11
CA THR A 888 23.11 -27.47 26.48
C THR A 888 24.53 -26.92 26.67
N ARG A 889 24.69 -25.59 26.74
CA ARG A 889 25.99 -24.89 26.84
C ARG A 889 26.81 -25.20 28.11
N GLN A 890 26.27 -26.01 29.02
CA GLN A 890 26.92 -26.51 30.25
C GLN A 890 26.96 -28.06 30.33
N GLY A 891 26.46 -28.77 29.32
CA GLY A 891 26.59 -30.23 29.17
C GLY A 891 25.78 -31.10 30.15
N SER A 892 24.86 -30.53 30.93
CA SER A 892 24.26 -31.21 32.11
C SER A 892 22.87 -31.82 31.87
N ALA A 893 22.09 -31.32 30.91
CA ALA A 893 20.73 -31.78 30.61
C ALA A 893 20.25 -31.38 29.21
N PHE A 894 19.17 -32.03 28.74
CA PHE A 894 18.45 -31.77 27.49
C PHE A 894 17.09 -31.07 27.75
N SER A 895 16.71 -30.15 26.86
CA SER A 895 15.35 -29.58 26.80
C SER A 895 15.05 -29.10 25.36
N PRO A 896 13.85 -29.35 24.79
CA PRO A 896 13.55 -28.97 23.40
C PRO A 896 13.51 -27.46 23.11
N ASN A 897 13.37 -26.62 24.14
CA ASN A 897 12.84 -25.26 23.97
C ASN A 897 13.88 -24.16 23.68
N TYR A 898 15.17 -24.48 23.63
CA TYR A 898 16.24 -23.46 23.67
C TYR A 898 16.86 -23.01 22.33
N LEU A 899 16.55 -23.67 21.20
CA LEU A 899 17.05 -23.27 19.88
C LEU A 899 15.99 -23.51 18.79
N THR A 900 15.23 -22.48 18.42
CA THR A 900 14.18 -22.54 17.38
C THR A 900 14.65 -22.20 15.97
N ASN A 901 15.92 -21.85 15.77
CA ASN A 901 16.54 -21.75 14.44
C ASN A 901 17.99 -22.24 14.52
N ILE A 902 18.39 -23.14 13.63
CA ILE A 902 19.47 -24.10 13.93
C ILE A 902 20.35 -24.47 12.71
N SER A 903 20.23 -23.72 11.62
CA SER A 903 20.93 -23.94 10.34
C SER A 903 22.32 -23.30 10.24
N THR A 904 22.75 -22.51 11.24
CA THR A 904 23.95 -21.64 11.14
C THR A 904 24.96 -21.85 12.27
N ILE A 905 25.11 -23.07 12.78
CA ILE A 905 26.15 -23.43 13.78
C ILE A 905 26.79 -24.75 13.39
N ALA A 906 28.09 -24.74 13.09
CA ALA A 906 28.83 -25.91 12.61
C ALA A 906 30.12 -26.16 13.42
N GLY A 907 30.12 -27.23 14.22
CA GLY A 907 31.33 -27.83 14.81
C GLY A 907 31.92 -27.15 16.06
N ARG A 908 32.82 -27.88 16.72
CA ARG A 908 33.67 -27.42 17.84
C ARG A 908 34.94 -28.26 17.88
N ALA A 909 36.09 -27.65 18.13
CA ALA A 909 37.36 -28.36 18.31
C ALA A 909 38.09 -27.90 19.57
N CYS A 910 38.59 -28.85 20.36
CA CYS A 910 39.35 -28.65 21.60
C CYS A 910 40.47 -29.72 21.69
N PRO A 911 41.57 -29.49 22.43
CA PRO A 911 42.65 -30.46 22.60
C PRO A 911 42.23 -31.77 23.30
N THR A 912 42.99 -32.83 23.04
CA THR A 912 42.89 -34.14 23.71
C THR A 912 43.13 -34.07 25.22
N PHE A 913 42.63 -35.08 25.94
CA PHE A 913 42.93 -35.37 27.35
C PHE A 913 42.60 -34.26 28.38
N THR A 914 41.45 -33.60 28.27
CA THR A 914 41.02 -32.58 29.25
C THR A 914 39.66 -32.92 29.86
N PHE A 915 39.62 -33.17 31.17
CA PHE A 915 38.36 -33.25 31.92
C PHE A 915 37.63 -31.90 31.89
N LEU A 916 36.32 -31.91 31.66
CA LEU A 916 35.51 -30.69 31.69
C LEU A 916 35.21 -30.29 33.14
N ASP A 917 35.49 -29.04 33.47
CA ASP A 917 35.11 -28.38 34.72
C ASP A 917 34.53 -26.99 34.44
N ARG A 918 34.11 -26.29 35.50
CA ARG A 918 33.41 -25.00 35.40
C ARG A 918 34.28 -23.89 34.80
N ASP A 919 35.58 -23.92 35.05
CA ASP A 919 36.46 -22.78 34.80
C ASP A 919 37.18 -22.89 33.45
N ASN A 920 37.36 -24.11 32.92
CA ASN A 920 37.87 -24.38 31.55
C ASN A 920 36.85 -24.14 30.42
N VAL A 921 35.60 -23.73 30.70
CA VAL A 921 34.56 -23.50 29.68
C VAL A 921 34.62 -22.11 29.04
N LEU A 922 35.26 -21.12 29.70
CA LEU A 922 35.17 -19.70 29.33
C LEU A 922 36.52 -19.05 28.94
N THR A 923 37.65 -19.75 29.07
CA THR A 923 38.97 -19.24 28.69
C THR A 923 39.19 -19.32 27.17
N ARG A 924 39.65 -18.22 26.56
CA ARG A 924 39.66 -18.05 25.09
C ARG A 924 40.65 -18.95 24.33
N ASP A 925 41.64 -19.51 25.01
CA ASP A 925 42.82 -20.11 24.36
C ASP A 925 42.77 -21.65 24.23
N ARG A 926 41.64 -22.32 24.55
CA ARG A 926 41.58 -23.80 24.60
C ARG A 926 40.44 -24.49 23.83
N CYS A 927 39.54 -23.77 23.18
CA CYS A 927 38.61 -24.32 22.17
C CYS A 927 38.32 -23.27 21.10
N LEU A 928 38.41 -23.63 19.81
CA LEU A 928 38.14 -22.69 18.71
C LEU A 928 36.69 -22.76 18.21
N TYR A 929 36.22 -21.62 17.70
CA TYR A 929 34.94 -21.45 17.02
C TYR A 929 35.21 -20.81 15.65
N TYR A 930 34.44 -21.22 14.64
CA TYR A 930 34.40 -20.61 13.31
C TYR A 930 32.95 -20.43 12.86
N ASP A 931 32.73 -19.47 11.98
CA ASP A 931 31.45 -19.20 11.29
C ASP A 931 31.70 -19.29 9.77
N THR A 932 30.68 -19.69 9.02
CA THR A 932 30.73 -19.91 7.57
C THR A 932 29.68 -19.07 6.85
N GLY A 933 29.68 -17.75 7.12
CA GLY A 933 28.87 -16.73 6.44
C GLY A 933 29.69 -15.93 5.43
N GLY A 934 29.11 -15.68 4.24
CA GLY A 934 29.80 -15.05 3.11
C GLY A 934 29.92 -13.51 3.18
N VAL A 935 30.80 -12.96 2.32
CA VAL A 935 31.11 -11.53 2.23
C VAL A 935 29.95 -10.66 1.73
N SER A 936 29.15 -10.06 2.63
CA SER A 936 28.27 -8.91 2.31
C SER A 936 27.65 -8.18 3.53
N SER A 937 28.46 -7.70 4.49
CA SER A 937 28.01 -6.73 5.50
C SER A 937 29.17 -5.94 6.15
N LEU A 938 30.01 -5.31 5.33
CA LEU A 938 31.08 -4.39 5.77
C LEU A 938 30.90 -2.97 5.18
N SER A 939 29.84 -2.28 5.59
CA SER A 939 29.62 -0.86 5.33
C SER A 939 28.66 -0.25 6.35
N ALA A 940 28.97 0.96 6.84
CA ALA A 940 28.26 1.73 7.89
C ALA A 940 28.06 0.98 9.24
N GLU A 941 28.61 1.40 10.39
CA GLU A 941 29.19 2.69 10.76
C GLU A 941 30.47 2.51 11.59
N ARG A 942 31.55 3.20 11.21
CA ARG A 942 32.73 3.38 12.05
C ARG A 942 33.05 4.87 12.10
N ASN A 943 32.42 5.62 13.02
CA ASN A 943 32.84 6.97 13.43
C ASN A 943 32.04 7.52 14.64
N ASN A 944 32.31 7.00 15.85
CA ASN A 944 32.41 7.87 17.02
C ASN A 944 33.29 7.21 18.12
N PRO A 945 34.46 7.76 18.49
CA PRO A 945 35.37 7.13 19.45
C PRO A 945 35.21 7.67 20.89
N GLY A 946 34.93 6.80 21.87
CA GLY A 946 35.00 7.19 23.28
C GLY A 946 34.61 6.09 24.28
N ARG A 947 35.61 5.58 25.03
CA ARG A 947 35.55 4.56 26.11
C ARG A 947 34.97 3.19 25.70
N ILE A 948 35.64 2.05 25.87
CA ILE A 948 36.75 1.59 26.75
C ILE A 948 36.36 1.51 28.24
N GLU A 949 36.28 0.24 28.68
CA GLU A 949 36.29 -0.32 30.04
C GLU A 949 35.13 0.03 30.99
N SER A 950 34.70 -0.90 31.87
CA SER A 950 35.25 -2.24 32.19
C SER A 950 34.28 -3.38 31.91
#